data_AF-A0A397HPW0-F1
#
_entry.id   AF-A0A397HPW0-F1
#
_cell.length_a   1.000
_cell.length_b   1.000
_cell.length_c   1.000
_cell.angle_alpha   90.00
_cell.angle_beta   90.00
_cell.angle_gamma   90.00
#
_symmetry.space_group_name_H-M   'P 1'
#
loop_
_entity.id
_entity.type
_entity.pdbx_description
1 polymer ?
#
loop_
_entity_poly.entity_id
_entity_poly.type
_entity_poly.pdbx_seq_one_letter_code
_entity_poly.pdbx_strand_id
1 'polypeptide(L)'
;MPSHSVSAQELADMLPTGVAMLNHRDEAIFTNRRFRALMTSCNPRSFDCWSQSIHPDDYDRLATAYHDASRAQQPLRIEYRTRDDDCPWRLLTLTPMAPDERARFGLGSDGGSICTIADISQEKTAELSHKKIAEEAQQRKTQQERFIDMISHEVRNPLSAILHCTEDILEAVQRAGDAETTHAIIAQAAETISLCVAHQKKIVDDVLTFSKVDAGMLALTPRRVQPRRHLATSLTMFRPELRKEHIEFEYKLDHSYEEQGIDWVMADLDRMSQVLINLVSNAIKFTAKSGGEMKVRVSMGASTTRPPSYPPNVVFFSSDETALGLDRTRQAEWGEGPTAYIMVAVRDTGIGISDEAQKRLFERFNQATPRTESIYGGSGLGLNVSRRLCHLHGGEIGVSSKEGEGSTFGFFFAVRKSDSVGETSTSHRVQIDQKCLDIQSLGEEITNGNHQMTSPPIPQNPEVTYIEEINPACSSDGRKDHTAKLAEETGVSPTADTPENSPTETRPNQENDSKSDGHHILLVEDNIINQRILSRKLQCLGFSVTEASHGREALDAVKNDHFDCILMDQAMPVMDGNSATKAIRELEKEEMAGYTPVLGVTANVRAEQQEEMLQSGMDDVIHKPYRMCELTEKIEQLIQKESAHNEHLRLAERYLPFDIPALMNVIAAASGHATSDIVSFYKMAEGGFNRLFQATFTDGKHVVARLPYPSTAPEHYTVASEAATLDYLRLHGIPTPGVYAWCSTKANPVGAEYILMEKLDGTPLGDIWYAMTPKEQHKIMKQIVEWETRLMSLEFPACGSLYYQKDLPTQRKVPLPNHNGSSSSDLFRAVSERELTWAKAYAKPRLPYERLYREIYGFCQISPDRHIQNLSDYLTLAPCLGFKAASSLNRPVIRHPDLQPNNILISDANEVVGFVDWQHCTILPLGLAAGIPKDFQNYGDPDSEKLIEPRIDLPPNYDSLPESAQLSIRETIRKRLVHFLYAAFTRRLNEEHYDAIFDQSAILHQRLFKSAGSPWEGDSITLRADMIRALQSWPNLISADSVGRERGTCNTPSLTYSDRVVRDTLALDARQKEADLAMDQMRNVLGVDILGWVPSDEYEAAKELAREIKAKMLKAAETNEDRIGIQNHFPFDDFDENS
;
A
#
# COMPACT_ATOMS: atom_id res chain seq x y z
N MET A 1 25.05 -50.79 49.03
CA MET A 1 23.62 -50.52 48.75
C MET A 1 22.99 -51.80 48.26
N PRO A 2 21.88 -52.28 48.84
CA PRO A 2 21.00 -53.21 48.13
C PRO A 2 20.39 -52.51 46.91
N SER A 3 20.14 -53.25 45.85
CA SER A 3 19.51 -52.75 44.62
C SER A 3 18.01 -52.51 44.86
N HIS A 4 17.66 -51.32 45.35
CA HIS A 4 16.28 -50.85 45.34
C HIS A 4 15.88 -50.51 43.90
N SER A 5 15.15 -51.41 43.25
CA SER A 5 14.40 -51.09 42.04
C SER A 5 13.28 -50.12 42.41
N VAL A 6 13.48 -48.83 42.13
CA VAL A 6 12.43 -47.81 42.26
C VAL A 6 11.24 -48.23 41.40
N SER A 7 10.06 -48.27 41.99
CA SER A 7 8.82 -48.66 41.31
C SER A 7 8.34 -47.55 40.37
N ALA A 8 7.61 -47.92 39.32
CA ALA A 8 7.01 -46.94 38.40
C ALA A 8 6.05 -45.96 39.11
N GLN A 9 5.44 -46.38 40.23
CA GLN A 9 4.61 -45.51 41.08
C GLN A 9 5.43 -44.39 41.72
N GLU A 10 6.63 -44.69 42.25
CA GLU A 10 7.50 -43.70 42.89
C GLU A 10 8.01 -42.66 41.88
N LEU A 11 8.27 -43.05 40.63
CA LEU A 11 8.62 -42.13 39.55
C LEU A 11 7.43 -41.21 39.18
N ALA A 12 6.23 -41.76 39.05
CA ALA A 12 5.03 -40.97 38.74
C ALA A 12 4.63 -40.02 39.89
N ASP A 13 4.84 -40.42 41.14
CA ASP A 13 4.57 -39.60 42.33
C ASP A 13 5.55 -38.43 42.51
N MET A 14 6.65 -38.39 41.74
CA MET A 14 7.60 -37.25 41.66
C MET A 14 7.28 -36.22 40.58
N LEU A 15 6.34 -36.50 39.64
CA LEU A 15 5.93 -35.52 38.63
C LEU A 15 5.22 -34.32 39.29
N PRO A 16 5.39 -33.08 38.81
CA PRO A 16 4.69 -31.90 39.33
C PRO A 16 3.20 -31.88 38.94
N THR A 17 2.87 -32.50 37.81
CA THR A 17 1.53 -32.62 37.21
C THR A 17 0.72 -33.74 37.88
N GLY A 18 -0.59 -33.54 38.06
CA GLY A 18 -1.49 -34.63 38.40
C GLY A 18 -1.72 -35.53 37.19
N VAL A 19 -1.51 -36.84 37.33
CA VAL A 19 -1.72 -37.83 36.27
C VAL A 19 -2.65 -38.94 36.76
N ALA A 20 -3.66 -39.26 35.95
CA ALA A 20 -4.56 -40.40 36.14
C ALA A 20 -4.73 -41.21 34.85
N MET A 21 -4.95 -42.51 34.98
CA MET A 21 -5.29 -43.41 33.86
C MET A 21 -6.69 -43.97 34.09
N LEU A 22 -7.56 -43.79 33.11
CA LEU A 22 -9.00 -43.98 33.21
C LEU A 22 -9.45 -45.12 32.31
N ASN A 23 -10.37 -45.96 32.80
CA ASN A 23 -11.02 -46.98 31.97
C ASN A 23 -12.21 -46.40 31.17
N HIS A 24 -12.85 -47.22 30.35
CA HIS A 24 -14.04 -46.86 29.55
C HIS A 24 -15.28 -46.40 30.37
N ARG A 25 -15.23 -46.46 31.71
CA ARG A 25 -16.31 -46.05 32.63
C ARG A 25 -15.96 -44.78 33.43
N ASP A 26 -14.88 -44.11 33.06
CA ASP A 26 -14.28 -42.99 33.79
C ASP A 26 -13.71 -43.37 35.18
N GLU A 27 -13.46 -44.67 35.43
CA GLU A 27 -12.91 -45.12 36.71
C GLU A 27 -11.37 -45.08 36.68
N ALA A 28 -10.77 -44.51 37.72
CA ALA A 28 -9.32 -44.33 37.79
C ALA A 28 -8.59 -45.62 38.19
N ILE A 29 -7.88 -46.22 37.24
CA ILE A 29 -7.06 -47.44 37.41
C ILE A 29 -5.74 -47.10 38.12
N PHE A 30 -5.20 -45.92 37.82
CA PHE A 30 -3.92 -45.42 38.34
C PHE A 30 -4.04 -43.93 38.62
N THR A 31 -3.48 -43.47 39.73
CA THR A 31 -3.34 -42.04 40.06
C THR A 31 -2.00 -41.77 40.76
N ASN A 32 -1.30 -40.72 40.32
CA ASN A 32 -0.11 -40.27 41.04
C ASN A 32 -0.48 -39.45 42.29
N ARG A 33 0.51 -39.21 43.17
CA ARG A 33 0.35 -38.44 44.41
C ARG A 33 -0.22 -37.03 44.17
N ARG A 34 0.16 -36.36 43.07
CA ARG A 34 -0.35 -35.03 42.73
C ARG A 34 -1.81 -35.07 42.34
N PHE A 35 -2.25 -36.03 41.53
CA PHE A 35 -3.66 -36.20 41.19
C PHE A 35 -4.49 -36.52 42.44
N ARG A 36 -4.00 -37.39 43.33
CA ARG A 36 -4.62 -37.66 44.63
C ARG A 36 -4.76 -36.42 45.51
N ALA A 37 -3.82 -35.47 45.47
CA ALA A 37 -3.92 -34.21 46.20
C ALA A 37 -4.93 -33.21 45.59
N LEU A 38 -5.35 -33.42 44.33
CA LEU A 38 -6.38 -32.62 43.64
C LEU A 38 -7.80 -33.21 43.80
N MET A 39 -7.93 -34.43 44.33
CA MET A 39 -9.23 -35.06 44.56
C MET A 39 -9.89 -34.53 45.85
N THR A 40 -11.06 -33.93 45.67
CA THR A 40 -11.97 -33.43 46.71
C THR A 40 -12.92 -34.49 47.27
N SER A 41 -13.18 -35.58 46.54
CA SER A 41 -14.05 -36.67 46.99
C SER A 41 -13.46 -38.06 46.68
N CYS A 42 -13.91 -39.10 47.39
CA CYS A 42 -13.46 -40.49 47.25
C CYS A 42 -14.39 -41.33 46.33
N ASN A 43 -14.87 -40.75 45.24
CA ASN A 43 -15.74 -41.43 44.27
C ASN A 43 -14.88 -42.36 43.35
N PRO A 44 -15.38 -43.53 42.89
CA PRO A 44 -14.70 -44.28 41.83
C PRO A 44 -14.58 -43.54 40.48
N ARG A 45 -15.46 -42.57 40.16
CA ARG A 45 -15.42 -41.81 38.90
C ARG A 45 -14.50 -40.59 38.95
N SER A 46 -13.64 -40.47 37.95
CA SER A 46 -12.59 -39.45 37.85
C SER A 46 -13.12 -38.02 37.87
N PHE A 47 -14.10 -37.67 37.04
CA PHE A 47 -14.61 -36.29 36.99
C PHE A 47 -15.18 -35.82 38.33
N ASP A 48 -16.03 -36.66 38.94
CA ASP A 48 -16.70 -36.37 40.23
C ASP A 48 -15.73 -36.21 41.41
N CYS A 49 -14.49 -36.71 41.28
CA CYS A 49 -13.46 -36.60 42.32
C CYS A 49 -12.89 -35.18 42.46
N TRP A 50 -12.79 -34.41 41.37
CA TRP A 50 -12.12 -33.09 41.38
C TRP A 50 -12.98 -31.96 40.82
N SER A 51 -14.15 -32.25 40.23
CA SER A 51 -15.06 -31.24 39.66
C SER A 51 -15.52 -30.18 40.67
N GLN A 52 -15.56 -30.50 41.96
CA GLN A 52 -15.90 -29.55 43.02
C GLN A 52 -14.87 -28.42 43.17
N SER A 53 -13.65 -28.58 42.64
CA SER A 53 -12.59 -27.56 42.66
C SER A 53 -12.70 -26.50 41.54
N ILE A 54 -13.60 -26.69 40.55
CA ILE A 54 -13.79 -25.79 39.41
C ILE A 54 -14.59 -24.54 39.82
N HIS A 55 -14.18 -23.35 39.36
CA HIS A 55 -14.91 -22.09 39.56
C HIS A 55 -16.33 -22.16 38.95
N PRO A 56 -17.38 -21.62 39.61
CA PRO A 56 -18.77 -21.73 39.13
C PRO A 56 -18.97 -21.37 37.65
N ASP A 57 -18.47 -20.22 37.19
CA ASP A 57 -18.63 -19.79 35.79
C ASP A 57 -17.99 -20.74 34.75
N ASP A 58 -16.97 -21.52 35.15
CA ASP A 58 -16.24 -22.41 34.24
C ASP A 58 -16.79 -23.84 34.27
N TYR A 59 -17.65 -24.17 35.24
CA TYR A 59 -18.11 -25.53 35.52
C TYR A 59 -18.89 -26.15 34.36
N ASP A 60 -19.94 -25.49 33.87
CA ASP A 60 -20.83 -26.07 32.83
C ASP A 60 -20.09 -26.28 31.50
N ARG A 61 -19.23 -25.33 31.13
CA ARG A 61 -18.36 -25.40 29.95
C ARG A 61 -17.39 -26.59 30.04
N LEU A 62 -16.72 -26.73 31.19
CA LEU A 62 -15.74 -27.79 31.41
C LEU A 62 -16.41 -29.17 31.52
N ALA A 63 -17.52 -29.27 32.24
CA ALA A 63 -18.27 -30.52 32.39
C ALA A 63 -18.76 -31.03 31.04
N THR A 64 -19.36 -30.17 30.21
CA THR A 64 -19.84 -30.56 28.88
C THR A 64 -18.69 -31.08 28.00
N ALA A 65 -17.62 -30.29 27.88
CA ALA A 65 -16.45 -30.65 27.08
C ALA A 65 -15.78 -31.98 27.53
N TYR A 66 -15.70 -32.22 28.84
CA TYR A 66 -15.13 -33.46 29.39
C TYR A 66 -15.98 -34.68 29.07
N HIS A 67 -17.29 -34.62 29.31
CA HIS A 67 -18.18 -35.75 29.06
C HIS A 67 -18.30 -36.08 27.56
N ASP A 68 -18.22 -35.08 26.68
CA ASP A 68 -18.24 -35.30 25.24
C ASP A 68 -16.94 -35.92 24.74
N ALA A 69 -15.78 -35.38 25.13
CA ALA A 69 -14.48 -35.94 24.76
C ALA A 69 -14.28 -37.38 25.30
N SER A 70 -14.69 -37.64 26.54
CA SER A 70 -14.60 -38.97 27.16
C SER A 70 -15.49 -40.00 26.43
N ARG A 71 -16.75 -39.64 26.12
CA ARG A 71 -17.68 -40.51 25.36
C ARG A 71 -17.24 -40.73 23.92
N ALA A 72 -16.73 -39.71 23.25
CA ALA A 72 -16.28 -39.78 21.86
C ALA A 72 -14.88 -40.39 21.70
N GLN A 73 -14.15 -40.65 22.81
CA GLN A 73 -12.74 -41.03 22.81
C GLN A 73 -11.89 -40.08 21.96
N GLN A 74 -12.09 -38.76 22.14
CA GLN A 74 -11.33 -37.70 21.48
C GLN A 74 -10.39 -36.98 22.45
N PRO A 75 -9.26 -36.42 21.97
CA PRO A 75 -8.38 -35.63 22.80
C PRO A 75 -9.03 -34.30 23.21
N LEU A 76 -8.86 -33.93 24.47
CA LEU A 76 -9.31 -32.65 25.04
C LEU A 76 -8.14 -31.89 25.64
N ARG A 77 -8.13 -30.57 25.46
CA ARG A 77 -7.26 -29.62 26.16
C ARG A 77 -8.07 -28.39 26.53
N ILE A 78 -8.20 -28.09 27.82
CA ILE A 78 -9.09 -27.02 28.30
C ILE A 78 -8.59 -26.39 29.60
N GLU A 79 -8.69 -25.07 29.66
CA GLU A 79 -8.26 -24.23 30.80
C GLU A 79 -9.46 -23.85 31.66
N TYR A 80 -9.27 -23.82 32.98
CA TYR A 80 -10.31 -23.46 33.96
C TYR A 80 -9.73 -22.81 35.22
N ARG A 81 -10.51 -21.93 35.86
CA ARG A 81 -10.22 -21.37 37.19
C ARG A 81 -10.70 -22.31 38.28
N THR A 82 -10.12 -22.16 39.46
CA THR A 82 -10.49 -22.94 40.65
C THR A 82 -11.17 -22.08 41.72
N ARG A 83 -11.72 -22.72 42.75
CA ARG A 83 -12.50 -22.07 43.82
C ARG A 83 -11.68 -21.56 45.02
N ASP A 84 -10.36 -21.69 44.97
CA ASP A 84 -9.47 -21.21 46.02
C ASP A 84 -9.44 -19.66 46.02
N ASP A 85 -9.08 -19.00 47.14
CA ASP A 85 -9.23 -17.54 47.30
C ASP A 85 -8.51 -16.70 46.22
N ASP A 86 -7.37 -17.18 45.71
CA ASP A 86 -6.60 -16.55 44.62
C ASP A 86 -7.05 -16.97 43.19
N CYS A 87 -8.11 -17.79 43.08
CA CYS A 87 -8.67 -18.34 41.84
C CYS A 87 -7.63 -18.90 40.83
N PRO A 88 -6.66 -19.75 41.23
CA PRO A 88 -5.59 -20.21 40.36
C PRO A 88 -6.09 -20.98 39.12
N TRP A 89 -5.36 -20.84 38.02
CA TRP A 89 -5.68 -21.41 36.72
C TRP A 89 -5.07 -22.80 36.54
N ARG A 90 -5.85 -23.73 36.03
CA ARG A 90 -5.42 -25.10 35.74
C ARG A 90 -5.72 -25.48 34.29
N LEU A 91 -4.84 -26.31 33.73
CA LEU A 91 -4.99 -26.93 32.42
C LEU A 91 -5.34 -28.41 32.60
N LEU A 92 -6.49 -28.82 32.06
CA LEU A 92 -6.88 -30.21 31.92
C LEU A 92 -6.51 -30.72 30.53
N THR A 93 -5.90 -31.90 30.45
CA THR A 93 -5.82 -32.68 29.20
C THR A 93 -6.40 -34.08 29.38
N LEU A 94 -7.05 -34.57 28.32
CA LEU A 94 -7.52 -35.95 28.21
C LEU A 94 -7.01 -36.50 26.88
N THR A 95 -6.27 -37.61 26.91
CA THR A 95 -5.68 -38.25 25.72
C THR A 95 -6.14 -39.71 25.63
N PRO A 96 -6.85 -40.13 24.56
CA PRO A 96 -7.24 -41.52 24.36
C PRO A 96 -6.03 -42.45 24.21
N MET A 97 -6.10 -43.66 24.79
CA MET A 97 -5.02 -44.65 24.72
C MET A 97 -5.00 -45.41 23.39
N ALA A 98 -3.80 -45.64 22.84
CA ALA A 98 -3.61 -46.48 21.68
C ALA A 98 -3.97 -47.96 21.96
N PRO A 99 -4.30 -48.78 20.95
CA PRO A 99 -4.63 -50.20 21.14
C PRO A 99 -3.51 -50.98 21.86
N ASP A 100 -2.26 -50.72 21.51
CA ASP A 100 -1.08 -51.37 22.09
C ASP A 100 -0.88 -51.02 23.58
N GLU A 101 -1.28 -49.81 23.99
CA GLU A 101 -1.21 -49.36 25.37
C GLU A 101 -2.30 -50.04 26.20
N ARG A 102 -3.54 -50.10 25.70
CA ARG A 102 -4.66 -50.81 26.35
C ARG A 102 -4.30 -52.26 26.67
N ALA A 103 -3.68 -52.96 25.72
CA ALA A 103 -3.21 -54.33 25.91
C ALA A 103 -2.16 -54.47 27.01
N ARG A 104 -1.23 -53.50 27.16
CA ARG A 104 -0.20 -53.51 28.21
C ARG A 104 -0.76 -53.28 29.62
N PHE A 105 -1.84 -52.52 29.75
CA PHE A 105 -2.49 -52.24 31.04
C PHE A 105 -3.64 -53.21 31.40
N GLY A 106 -3.84 -54.27 30.60
CA GLY A 106 -4.90 -55.25 30.86
C GLY A 106 -6.33 -54.72 30.66
N LEU A 107 -6.47 -53.63 29.89
CA LEU A 107 -7.75 -53.05 29.54
C LEU A 107 -8.32 -53.76 28.31
N GLY A 108 -9.62 -54.05 28.35
CA GLY A 108 -10.33 -54.70 27.24
C GLY A 108 -10.44 -53.82 25.99
N SER A 109 -11.19 -54.32 25.01
CA SER A 109 -11.52 -53.61 23.75
C SER A 109 -12.16 -52.24 23.94
N ASP A 110 -12.72 -51.98 25.12
CA ASP A 110 -13.82 -51.03 25.32
C ASP A 110 -13.36 -49.57 25.51
N GLY A 111 -12.06 -49.29 25.53
CA GLY A 111 -11.47 -47.94 25.57
C GLY A 111 -10.80 -47.55 26.89
N GLY A 112 -10.19 -46.36 26.89
CA GLY A 112 -9.44 -45.81 28.04
C GLY A 112 -8.65 -44.55 27.68
N SER A 113 -8.39 -43.70 28.66
CA SER A 113 -7.78 -42.38 28.46
C SER A 113 -6.80 -42.00 29.58
N ILE A 114 -5.77 -41.23 29.24
CA ILE A 114 -4.85 -40.60 30.19
C ILE A 114 -5.36 -39.17 30.46
N CYS A 115 -5.56 -38.84 31.73
CA CYS A 115 -6.01 -37.52 32.18
C CYS A 115 -4.85 -36.83 32.91
N THR A 116 -4.53 -35.58 32.56
CA THR A 116 -3.54 -34.79 33.31
C THR A 116 -4.07 -33.41 33.71
N ILE A 117 -3.65 -32.93 34.88
CA ILE A 117 -4.00 -31.61 35.42
C ILE A 117 -2.71 -30.90 35.82
N ALA A 118 -2.45 -29.75 35.17
CA ALA A 118 -1.31 -28.87 35.45
C ALA A 118 -1.81 -27.52 36.02
N ASP A 119 -0.97 -26.87 36.82
CA ASP A 119 -1.12 -25.46 37.22
C ASP A 119 -0.48 -24.58 36.14
N ILE A 120 -1.17 -23.51 35.73
CA ILE A 120 -0.73 -22.56 34.69
C ILE A 120 -0.89 -21.09 35.15
N SER A 121 -0.97 -20.88 36.47
CA SER A 121 -1.34 -19.59 37.05
C SER A 121 -0.31 -18.49 36.78
N GLN A 122 0.99 -18.82 36.72
CA GLN A 122 2.04 -17.83 36.45
C GLN A 122 2.00 -17.38 34.98
N GLU A 123 1.85 -18.34 34.06
CA GLU A 123 1.75 -18.14 32.63
C GLU A 123 0.53 -17.26 32.28
N LYS A 124 -0.64 -17.56 32.87
CA LYS A 124 -1.87 -16.77 32.65
C LYS A 124 -1.79 -15.36 33.21
N THR A 125 -1.13 -15.17 34.36
CA THR A 125 -0.94 -13.82 34.94
C THR A 125 -0.01 -12.97 34.06
N ALA A 126 1.05 -13.57 33.50
CA ALA A 126 1.92 -12.91 32.54
C ALA A 126 1.16 -12.54 31.25
N GLU A 127 0.43 -13.49 30.65
CA GLU A 127 -0.39 -13.28 29.44
C GLU A 127 -1.37 -12.10 29.59
N LEU A 128 -2.13 -12.06 30.69
CA LEU A 128 -3.11 -11.00 30.96
C LEU A 128 -2.47 -9.63 31.17
N SER A 129 -1.32 -9.57 31.86
CA SER A 129 -0.61 -8.31 32.08
C SER A 129 -0.01 -7.75 30.79
N HIS A 130 0.56 -8.60 29.93
CA HIS A 130 1.06 -8.22 28.62
C HIS A 130 -0.07 -7.70 27.72
N LYS A 131 -1.22 -8.39 27.71
CA LYS A 131 -2.40 -7.95 26.96
C LYS A 131 -2.88 -6.56 27.38
N LYS A 132 -2.99 -6.30 28.69
CA LYS A 132 -3.39 -4.98 29.21
C LYS A 132 -2.41 -3.87 28.80
N ILE A 133 -1.10 -4.12 28.89
CA ILE A 133 -0.07 -3.15 28.46
C ILE A 133 -0.18 -2.86 26.96
N ALA A 134 -0.45 -3.87 26.13
CA ALA A 134 -0.65 -3.70 24.70
C ALA A 134 -1.92 -2.89 24.38
N GLU A 135 -3.03 -3.15 25.07
CA GLU A 135 -4.28 -2.39 24.94
C GLU A 135 -4.11 -0.90 25.32
N GLU A 136 -3.43 -0.61 26.44
CA GLU A 136 -3.12 0.77 26.84
C GLU A 136 -2.17 1.47 25.86
N ALA A 137 -1.18 0.76 25.31
CA ALA A 137 -0.28 1.31 24.31
C ALA A 137 -1.01 1.61 22.99
N GLN A 138 -1.90 0.72 22.55
CA GLN A 138 -2.71 0.91 21.35
C GLN A 138 -3.67 2.09 21.50
N GLN A 139 -4.34 2.24 22.64
CA GLN A 139 -5.20 3.40 22.91
C GLN A 139 -4.42 4.73 22.84
N ARG A 140 -3.19 4.78 23.40
CA ARG A 140 -2.32 5.97 23.30
C ARG A 140 -1.89 6.23 21.86
N LYS A 141 -1.52 5.19 21.10
CA LYS A 141 -1.17 5.28 19.67
C LYS A 141 -2.34 5.91 18.88
N THR A 142 -3.55 5.35 19.01
CA THR A 142 -4.75 5.86 18.31
C THR A 142 -5.13 7.30 18.72
N GLN A 143 -4.96 7.68 19.98
CA GLN A 143 -5.18 9.07 20.41
C GLN A 143 -4.15 10.05 19.80
N GLN A 144 -2.88 9.64 19.72
CA GLN A 144 -1.81 10.42 19.10
C GLN A 144 -1.98 10.51 17.58
N GLU A 145 -2.54 9.47 16.95
CA GLU A 145 -2.84 9.43 15.53
C GLU A 145 -3.93 10.42 15.16
N ARG A 146 -5.09 10.35 15.83
CA ARG A 146 -6.23 11.28 15.63
C ARG A 146 -5.83 12.75 15.82
N PHE A 147 -4.95 13.02 16.79
CA PHE A 147 -4.42 14.37 17.03
C PHE A 147 -3.64 14.93 15.82
N ILE A 148 -2.78 14.11 15.22
CA ILE A 148 -1.98 14.50 14.06
C ILE A 148 -2.86 14.66 12.81
N ASP A 149 -3.88 13.81 12.64
CA ASP A 149 -4.79 13.89 11.49
C ASP A 149 -5.64 15.17 11.55
N MET A 150 -6.19 15.50 12.73
CA MET A 150 -6.95 16.74 12.94
C MET A 150 -6.09 18.00 12.71
N ILE A 151 -4.88 18.08 13.29
CA ILE A 151 -3.98 19.22 13.05
C ILE A 151 -3.62 19.33 11.57
N SER A 152 -3.35 18.19 10.94
CA SER A 152 -3.03 18.15 9.52
C SER A 152 -4.16 18.78 8.71
N HIS A 153 -5.41 18.40 8.97
CA HIS A 153 -6.61 18.92 8.32
C HIS A 153 -6.80 20.44 8.52
N GLU A 154 -6.76 20.90 9.78
CA GLU A 154 -6.98 22.32 10.11
C GLU A 154 -5.89 23.24 9.54
N VAL A 155 -4.64 22.78 9.45
CA VAL A 155 -3.55 23.53 8.81
C VAL A 155 -3.62 23.45 7.28
N ARG A 156 -4.06 22.31 6.69
CA ARG A 156 -4.16 22.08 5.23
C ARG A 156 -5.17 23.01 4.55
N ASN A 157 -6.35 23.15 5.13
CA ASN A 157 -7.47 23.84 4.48
C ASN A 157 -7.16 25.31 4.15
N PRO A 158 -6.65 26.14 5.09
CA PRO A 158 -6.23 27.50 4.76
C PRO A 158 -4.98 27.57 3.86
N LEU A 159 -4.11 26.54 3.83
CA LEU A 159 -2.99 26.50 2.86
C LEU A 159 -3.48 26.36 1.42
N SER A 160 -4.49 25.51 1.19
CA SER A 160 -5.11 25.33 -0.13
C SER A 160 -5.75 26.63 -0.63
N ALA A 161 -6.48 27.33 0.25
CA ALA A 161 -7.08 28.63 -0.06
C ALA A 161 -6.02 29.72 -0.38
N ILE A 162 -4.92 29.80 0.39
CA ILE A 162 -3.82 30.74 0.11
C ILE A 162 -3.17 30.44 -1.25
N LEU A 163 -2.94 29.16 -1.56
CA LEU A 163 -2.34 28.74 -2.82
C LEU A 163 -3.22 29.16 -4.01
N HIS A 164 -4.51 28.85 -3.97
CA HIS A 164 -5.46 29.25 -5.01
C HIS A 164 -5.57 30.77 -5.16
N CYS A 165 -5.68 31.53 -4.06
CA CYS A 165 -5.68 33.00 -4.14
C CYS A 165 -4.37 33.56 -4.71
N THR A 166 -3.23 32.89 -4.51
CA THR A 166 -1.94 33.30 -5.09
C THR A 166 -1.88 33.02 -6.60
N GLU A 167 -2.43 31.89 -7.05
CA GLU A 167 -2.62 31.58 -8.48
C GLU A 167 -3.53 32.62 -9.15
N ASP A 168 -4.66 32.95 -8.52
CA ASP A 168 -5.63 33.92 -9.04
C ASP A 168 -5.00 35.33 -9.20
N ILE A 169 -4.12 35.74 -8.25
CA ILE A 169 -3.32 36.97 -8.37
C ILE A 169 -2.34 36.88 -9.55
N LEU A 170 -1.62 35.77 -9.71
CA LEU A 170 -0.66 35.58 -10.80
C LEU A 170 -1.35 35.59 -12.18
N GLU A 171 -2.50 34.96 -12.30
CA GLU A 171 -3.28 34.91 -13.53
C GLU A 171 -3.91 36.27 -13.87
N ALA A 172 -4.42 37.00 -12.87
CA ALA A 172 -4.93 38.37 -13.03
C ALA A 172 -3.83 39.38 -13.42
N VAL A 173 -2.59 39.18 -12.96
CA VAL A 173 -1.42 39.97 -13.36
C VAL A 173 -0.95 39.63 -14.78
N GLN A 174 -1.10 38.38 -15.23
CA GLN A 174 -0.73 37.96 -16.58
C GLN A 174 -1.75 38.39 -17.66
N ARG A 175 -3.05 38.40 -17.35
CA ARG A 175 -4.11 38.89 -18.25
C ARG A 175 -4.17 40.42 -18.27
N ALA A 176 -3.18 41.04 -18.91
CA ALA A 176 -3.14 42.49 -19.15
C ALA A 176 -4.25 42.94 -20.13
N GLY A 177 -5.45 43.19 -19.61
CA GLY A 177 -6.63 43.60 -20.40
C GLY A 177 -7.38 44.80 -19.83
N ASP A 178 -7.70 44.81 -18.53
CA ASP A 178 -8.49 45.86 -17.91
C ASP A 178 -8.06 46.12 -16.45
N ALA A 179 -7.67 47.36 -16.16
CA ALA A 179 -6.99 47.69 -14.90
C ALA A 179 -7.93 47.64 -13.69
N GLU A 180 -9.17 48.09 -13.81
CA GLU A 180 -10.09 48.25 -12.67
C GLU A 180 -10.51 46.86 -12.14
N THR A 181 -10.83 45.95 -13.05
CA THR A 181 -11.20 44.56 -12.75
C THR A 181 -10.02 43.76 -12.14
N THR A 182 -8.80 43.92 -12.66
CA THR A 182 -7.59 43.28 -12.11
C THR A 182 -7.28 43.75 -10.68
N HIS A 183 -7.43 45.03 -10.37
CA HIS A 183 -7.19 45.53 -9.00
C HIS A 183 -8.20 44.99 -7.98
N ALA A 184 -9.47 44.83 -8.37
CA ALA A 184 -10.49 44.26 -7.50
C ALA A 184 -10.21 42.78 -7.14
N ILE A 185 -9.85 41.96 -8.12
CA ILE A 185 -9.50 40.54 -7.93
C ILE A 185 -8.27 40.41 -7.01
N ILE A 186 -7.22 41.20 -7.26
CA ILE A 186 -6.00 41.19 -6.44
C ILE A 186 -6.28 41.62 -5.00
N ALA A 187 -7.11 42.65 -4.79
CA ALA A 187 -7.49 43.10 -3.45
C ALA A 187 -8.26 42.03 -2.67
N GLN A 188 -9.26 41.40 -3.29
CA GLN A 188 -10.08 40.35 -2.68
C GLN A 188 -9.28 39.08 -2.37
N ALA A 189 -8.36 38.69 -3.26
CA ALA A 189 -7.46 37.57 -3.04
C ALA A 189 -6.46 37.87 -1.90
N ALA A 190 -5.91 39.08 -1.83
CA ALA A 190 -5.02 39.51 -0.74
C ALA A 190 -5.73 39.56 0.63
N GLU A 191 -6.98 40.00 0.69
CA GLU A 191 -7.80 39.97 1.91
C GLU A 191 -8.06 38.54 2.38
N THR A 192 -8.37 37.63 1.44
CA THR A 192 -8.61 36.20 1.71
C THR A 192 -7.33 35.50 2.20
N ILE A 193 -6.17 35.80 1.60
CA ILE A 193 -4.86 35.33 2.08
C ILE A 193 -4.59 35.83 3.50
N SER A 194 -4.85 37.10 3.78
CA SER A 194 -4.67 37.70 5.13
C SER A 194 -5.51 36.97 6.18
N LEU A 195 -6.78 36.67 5.87
CA LEU A 195 -7.68 35.91 6.73
C LEU A 195 -7.16 34.48 6.99
N CYS A 196 -6.69 33.79 5.96
CA CYS A 196 -6.15 32.43 6.06
C CYS A 196 -4.85 32.38 6.87
N VAL A 197 -3.95 33.37 6.71
CA VAL A 197 -2.71 33.48 7.50
C VAL A 197 -3.02 33.77 8.97
N ALA A 198 -4.01 34.63 9.25
CA ALA A 198 -4.47 34.87 10.63
C ALA A 198 -5.05 33.61 11.28
N HIS A 199 -5.80 32.80 10.53
CA HIS A 199 -6.34 31.52 11.00
C HIS A 199 -5.25 30.49 11.29
N GLN A 200 -4.30 30.29 10.36
CA GLN A 200 -3.15 29.39 10.55
C GLN A 200 -2.32 29.75 11.77
N LYS A 201 -2.04 31.04 11.97
CA LYS A 201 -1.27 31.51 13.13
C LYS A 201 -1.93 31.07 14.44
N LYS A 202 -3.27 31.19 14.55
CA LYS A 202 -4.03 30.76 15.72
C LYS A 202 -3.87 29.25 15.97
N ILE A 203 -4.00 28.42 14.94
CA ILE A 203 -3.86 26.95 15.04
C ILE A 203 -2.44 26.58 15.50
N VAL A 204 -1.40 27.20 14.91
CA VAL A 204 0.01 26.95 15.28
C VAL A 204 0.28 27.36 16.74
N ASP A 205 -0.21 28.53 17.18
CA ASP A 205 -0.04 29.00 18.56
C ASP A 205 -0.78 28.09 19.57
N ASP A 206 -1.97 27.57 19.23
CA ASP A 206 -2.73 26.60 20.03
C ASP A 206 -1.97 25.26 20.15
N VAL A 207 -1.49 24.70 19.04
CA VAL A 207 -0.75 23.42 18.99
C VAL A 207 0.59 23.49 19.72
N LEU A 208 1.32 24.61 19.60
CA LEU A 208 2.55 24.85 20.34
C LEU A 208 2.29 25.00 21.84
N THR A 209 1.15 25.59 22.23
CA THR A 209 0.76 25.71 23.63
C THR A 209 0.36 24.35 24.21
N PHE A 210 -0.41 23.55 23.47
CA PHE A 210 -0.74 22.16 23.82
C PHE A 210 0.51 21.30 24.00
N SER A 211 1.44 21.33 23.03
CA SER A 211 2.69 20.54 23.08
C SER A 211 3.55 20.86 24.31
N LYS A 212 3.63 22.14 24.69
CA LYS A 212 4.32 22.59 25.92
C LYS A 212 3.58 22.19 27.20
N VAL A 213 2.25 22.11 27.15
CA VAL A 213 1.40 21.66 28.25
C VAL A 213 1.56 20.15 28.50
N ASP A 214 1.51 19.33 27.46
CA ASP A 214 1.52 17.87 27.56
C ASP A 214 2.90 17.36 28.01
N ALA A 215 3.98 17.96 27.50
CA ALA A 215 5.34 17.69 27.95
C ALA A 215 5.69 18.30 29.33
N GLY A 216 4.75 18.95 30.04
CA GLY A 216 4.98 19.61 31.33
C GLY A 216 5.94 20.82 31.31
N MET A 217 6.40 21.22 30.13
CA MET A 217 7.38 22.27 29.86
C MET A 217 6.82 23.70 29.96
N LEU A 218 5.50 23.87 30.08
CA LEU A 218 4.91 25.18 30.29
C LEU A 218 5.23 25.71 31.70
N ALA A 219 6.11 26.72 31.77
CA ALA A 219 6.38 27.49 32.99
C ALA A 219 5.57 28.80 32.99
N LEU A 220 5.06 29.17 34.15
CA LEU A 220 4.49 30.50 34.38
C LEU A 220 5.62 31.48 34.70
N THR A 221 5.45 32.74 34.31
CA THR A 221 6.41 33.82 34.57
C THR A 221 5.73 34.91 35.41
N PRO A 222 5.81 34.87 36.75
CA PRO A 222 5.10 35.83 37.60
C PRO A 222 5.73 37.22 37.48
N ARG A 223 4.90 38.24 37.22
CA ARG A 223 5.34 39.65 37.06
C ARG A 223 4.52 40.56 37.97
N ARG A 224 5.10 41.70 38.37
CA ARG A 224 4.35 42.77 39.08
C ARG A 224 3.46 43.52 38.09
N VAL A 225 2.15 43.46 38.30
CA VAL A 225 1.14 44.01 37.39
C VAL A 225 -0.09 44.51 38.16
N GLN A 226 -0.84 45.44 37.56
CA GLN A 226 -2.15 45.89 38.03
C GLN A 226 -3.26 45.19 37.22
N PRO A 227 -4.03 44.24 37.78
CA PRO A 227 -4.98 43.41 37.04
C PRO A 227 -6.06 44.20 36.31
N ARG A 228 -6.70 45.15 37.02
CA ARG A 228 -7.73 46.04 36.46
C ARG A 228 -7.30 46.73 35.17
N ARG A 229 -6.06 47.23 35.12
CA ARG A 229 -5.49 47.99 33.99
C ARG A 229 -4.99 47.06 32.89
N HIS A 230 -4.35 45.95 33.25
CA HIS A 230 -3.81 45.01 32.27
C HIS A 230 -4.93 44.35 31.45
N LEU A 231 -5.98 43.82 32.10
CA LEU A 231 -7.10 43.23 31.36
C LEU A 231 -7.91 44.30 30.59
N ALA A 232 -8.03 45.53 31.11
CA ALA A 232 -8.62 46.64 30.34
C ALA A 232 -7.91 46.85 28.99
N THR A 233 -6.57 46.89 29.01
CA THR A 233 -5.74 47.00 27.80
C THR A 233 -5.95 45.81 26.86
N SER A 234 -5.98 44.58 27.37
CA SER A 234 -6.23 43.38 26.55
C SER A 234 -7.60 43.42 25.86
N LEU A 235 -8.62 43.99 26.50
CA LEU A 235 -9.96 44.14 25.91
C LEU A 235 -10.03 45.23 24.84
N THR A 236 -9.14 46.23 24.82
CA THR A 236 -9.22 47.33 23.83
C THR A 236 -9.04 46.89 22.38
N MET A 237 -8.43 45.73 22.15
CA MET A 237 -8.19 45.22 20.79
C MET A 237 -9.47 44.80 20.07
N PHE A 238 -10.55 44.45 20.79
CA PHE A 238 -11.83 44.01 20.21
C PHE A 238 -12.74 45.16 19.73
N ARG A 239 -12.29 46.42 19.82
CA ARG A 239 -13.09 47.58 19.39
C ARG A 239 -13.53 47.51 17.92
N PRO A 240 -12.71 47.09 16.93
CA PRO A 240 -13.13 46.98 15.53
C PRO A 240 -14.26 45.96 15.34
N GLU A 241 -14.18 44.79 15.98
CA GLU A 241 -15.16 43.72 15.88
C GLU A 241 -16.47 44.10 16.57
N LEU A 242 -16.41 44.69 17.77
CA LEU A 242 -17.58 45.19 18.48
C LEU A 242 -18.30 46.32 17.71
N ARG A 243 -17.54 47.23 17.05
CA ARG A 243 -18.09 48.23 16.12
C ARG A 243 -18.78 47.55 14.93
N LYS A 244 -18.10 46.60 14.28
CA LYS A 244 -18.58 45.92 13.06
C LYS A 244 -19.89 45.17 13.31
N GLU A 245 -19.92 44.33 14.34
CA GLU A 245 -21.08 43.47 14.65
C GLU A 245 -22.15 44.17 15.53
N HIS A 246 -21.98 45.47 15.82
CA HIS A 246 -22.93 46.31 16.56
C HIS A 246 -23.27 45.80 17.99
N ILE A 247 -22.30 45.19 18.66
CA ILE A 247 -22.47 44.56 19.98
C ILE A 247 -22.25 45.59 21.11
N GLU A 248 -23.20 45.67 22.05
CA GLU A 248 -23.05 46.44 23.28
C GLU A 248 -22.03 45.75 24.20
N PHE A 249 -20.99 46.48 24.63
CA PHE A 249 -19.92 45.93 25.46
C PHE A 249 -19.81 46.63 26.81
N GLU A 250 -19.92 45.88 27.91
CA GLU A 250 -19.72 46.36 29.28
C GLU A 250 -18.47 45.72 29.90
N TYR A 251 -17.58 46.51 30.51
CA TYR A 251 -16.55 46.02 31.44
C TYR A 251 -16.74 46.68 32.80
N LYS A 252 -16.93 45.87 33.86
CA LYS A 252 -17.28 46.34 35.22
C LYS A 252 -16.44 45.63 36.28
N LEU A 253 -16.12 46.34 37.35
CA LEU A 253 -15.57 45.73 38.57
C LEU A 253 -16.68 45.54 39.61
N ASP A 254 -16.62 44.44 40.32
CA ASP A 254 -17.43 44.19 41.50
C ASP A 254 -16.79 44.82 42.76
N HIS A 255 -17.61 45.16 43.76
CA HIS A 255 -17.16 45.72 45.04
C HIS A 255 -16.13 44.85 45.76
N SER A 256 -16.21 43.52 45.61
CA SER A 256 -15.23 42.58 46.16
C SER A 256 -13.79 42.84 45.71
N TYR A 257 -13.58 43.47 44.54
CA TYR A 257 -12.22 43.80 44.08
C TYR A 257 -11.60 44.94 44.91
N GLU A 258 -12.36 45.97 45.25
CA GLU A 258 -11.88 47.10 46.06
C GLU A 258 -11.83 46.79 47.56
N GLU A 259 -12.82 46.05 48.09
CA GLU A 259 -12.81 45.60 49.49
C GLU A 259 -11.57 44.76 49.84
N GLN A 260 -11.08 43.97 48.87
CA GLN A 260 -9.85 43.19 49.04
C GLN A 260 -8.57 43.99 48.79
N GLY A 261 -8.65 45.28 48.44
CA GLY A 261 -7.49 46.17 48.31
C GLY A 261 -6.47 45.73 47.26
N ILE A 262 -6.92 45.17 46.13
CA ILE A 262 -6.03 44.64 45.09
C ILE A 262 -5.62 45.74 44.10
N ASP A 263 -4.42 46.31 44.29
CA ASP A 263 -3.79 47.18 43.30
C ASP A 263 -2.68 46.45 42.53
N TRP A 264 -1.59 46.09 43.20
CA TRP A 264 -0.44 45.38 42.61
C TRP A 264 -0.39 43.93 43.05
N VAL A 265 -0.15 43.03 42.09
CA VAL A 265 0.02 41.59 42.34
C VAL A 265 1.20 41.02 41.58
N MET A 266 1.79 39.95 42.11
CA MET A 266 2.61 39.01 41.33
C MET A 266 1.67 38.00 40.67
N ALA A 267 1.61 38.05 39.34
CA ALA A 267 0.85 37.11 38.51
C ALA A 267 1.42 37.04 37.10
N ASP A 268 1.29 35.88 36.44
CA ASP A 268 1.41 35.81 34.99
C ASP A 268 0.05 36.22 34.36
N LEU A 269 -0.16 37.52 34.19
CA LEU A 269 -1.37 38.02 33.50
C LEU A 269 -1.27 37.92 31.99
N ASP A 270 -0.08 37.78 31.40
CA ASP A 270 0.07 37.57 29.96
C ASP A 270 -0.65 36.24 29.57
N ARG A 271 -0.51 35.20 30.41
CA ARG A 271 -1.25 33.92 30.28
C ARG A 271 -2.73 33.98 30.64
N MET A 272 -3.13 34.76 31.64
CA MET A 272 -4.56 34.89 32.00
C MET A 272 -5.33 35.79 31.01
N SER A 273 -4.66 36.74 30.39
CA SER A 273 -5.17 37.49 29.24
C SER A 273 -5.44 36.55 28.06
N GLN A 274 -4.60 35.54 27.80
CA GLN A 274 -4.85 34.52 26.77
C GLN A 274 -6.19 33.77 27.01
N VAL A 275 -6.51 33.45 28.27
CA VAL A 275 -7.82 32.85 28.65
C VAL A 275 -8.97 33.82 28.38
N LEU A 276 -8.87 35.07 28.87
CA LEU A 276 -9.90 36.09 28.68
C LEU A 276 -10.16 36.39 27.20
N ILE A 277 -9.10 36.53 26.40
CA ILE A 277 -9.15 36.79 24.96
C ILE A 277 -9.92 35.69 24.22
N ASN A 278 -9.65 34.42 24.56
CA ASN A 278 -10.34 33.29 23.96
C ASN A 278 -11.85 33.30 24.29
N LEU A 279 -12.21 33.57 25.55
CA LEU A 279 -13.61 33.66 25.98
C LEU A 279 -14.36 34.84 25.35
N VAL A 280 -13.75 36.03 25.29
CA VAL A 280 -14.38 37.22 24.69
C VAL A 280 -14.50 37.09 23.16
N SER A 281 -13.51 36.49 22.49
CA SER A 281 -13.59 36.20 21.05
C SER A 281 -14.75 35.24 20.74
N ASN A 282 -14.96 34.22 21.57
CA ASN A 282 -16.10 33.31 21.43
C ASN A 282 -17.43 34.03 21.73
N ALA A 283 -17.51 34.82 22.80
CA ALA A 283 -18.70 35.60 23.15
C ALA A 283 -19.15 36.51 21.99
N ILE A 284 -18.23 37.26 21.38
CA ILE A 284 -18.49 38.10 20.20
C ILE A 284 -19.02 37.26 19.03
N LYS A 285 -18.32 36.16 18.70
CA LYS A 285 -18.65 35.25 17.58
C LYS A 285 -20.04 34.60 17.69
N PHE A 286 -20.50 34.28 18.90
CA PHE A 286 -21.80 33.65 19.13
C PHE A 286 -22.93 34.66 19.38
N THR A 287 -22.62 35.86 19.89
CA THR A 287 -23.59 36.96 20.04
C THR A 287 -24.05 37.49 18.68
N ALA A 288 -23.12 37.71 17.75
CA ALA A 288 -23.42 38.24 16.40
C ALA A 288 -24.39 37.38 15.56
N LYS A 289 -24.71 36.15 16.01
CA LYS A 289 -25.56 35.19 15.30
C LYS A 289 -26.87 34.87 15.99
N SER A 290 -27.12 35.38 17.20
CA SER A 290 -28.33 35.05 17.95
C SER A 290 -29.60 35.62 17.34
N GLY A 291 -29.49 36.69 16.55
CA GLY A 291 -30.63 37.45 16.02
C GLY A 291 -31.44 38.19 17.10
N GLY A 292 -30.97 38.19 18.35
CA GLY A 292 -31.64 38.77 19.52
C GLY A 292 -30.94 40.02 20.05
N GLU A 293 -31.00 40.22 21.37
CA GLU A 293 -30.19 41.25 22.04
C GLU A 293 -28.70 40.95 21.82
N MET A 294 -27.89 41.94 21.44
CA MET A 294 -26.47 41.76 21.11
C MET A 294 -25.59 42.42 22.17
N LYS A 295 -25.36 41.72 23.29
CA LYS A 295 -24.68 42.27 24.46
C LYS A 295 -23.64 41.30 25.03
N VAL A 296 -22.43 41.81 25.29
CA VAL A 296 -21.33 41.09 25.93
C VAL A 296 -20.86 41.86 27.16
N ARG A 297 -20.83 41.20 28.33
CA ARG A 297 -20.35 41.77 29.59
C ARG A 297 -19.14 41.00 30.09
N VAL A 298 -18.07 41.72 30.40
CA VAL A 298 -16.91 41.22 31.17
C VAL A 298 -16.97 41.80 32.59
N SER A 299 -16.82 40.94 33.58
CA SER A 299 -16.87 41.32 35.00
C SER A 299 -15.69 40.73 35.77
N MET A 300 -15.19 41.47 36.76
CA MET A 300 -14.05 41.08 37.60
C MET A 300 -14.36 41.31 39.09
N GLY A 301 -14.07 40.30 39.91
CA GLY A 301 -14.14 40.35 41.38
C GLY A 301 -12.88 39.74 42.02
N ALA A 302 -12.81 39.78 43.35
CA ALA A 302 -11.68 39.22 44.10
C ALA A 302 -12.08 38.56 45.43
N SER A 303 -11.33 37.53 45.84
CA SER A 303 -11.54 36.81 47.10
C SER A 303 -10.22 36.48 47.79
N THR A 304 -10.21 36.36 49.11
CA THR A 304 -9.08 35.81 49.90
C THR A 304 -9.19 34.30 50.15
N THR A 305 -10.37 33.72 49.95
CA THR A 305 -10.62 32.26 50.03
C THR A 305 -10.89 31.70 48.64
N ARG A 306 -10.53 30.43 48.41
CA ARG A 306 -10.79 29.74 47.13
C ARG A 306 -12.30 29.71 46.90
N PRO A 307 -12.83 30.29 45.81
CA PRO A 307 -14.27 30.25 45.54
C PRO A 307 -14.70 28.79 45.28
N PRO A 308 -15.82 28.31 45.88
CA PRO A 308 -16.36 26.97 45.58
C PRO A 308 -17.07 26.92 44.22
N SER A 309 -17.53 28.07 43.73
CA SER A 309 -18.00 28.28 42.35
C SER A 309 -17.85 29.76 42.03
N TYR A 310 -17.52 30.13 40.78
CA TYR A 310 -17.55 31.52 40.35
C TYR A 310 -17.86 31.70 38.85
N PRO A 311 -18.86 32.53 38.50
CA PRO A 311 -19.90 33.08 39.38
C PRO A 311 -20.79 31.95 39.97
N PRO A 312 -21.74 32.22 40.89
CA PRO A 312 -22.46 31.19 41.66
C PRO A 312 -23.41 30.32 40.81
N ASN A 313 -23.43 30.50 39.49
CA ASN A 313 -24.23 29.75 38.51
C ASN A 313 -23.38 28.85 37.57
N VAL A 314 -22.05 28.86 37.69
CA VAL A 314 -21.13 28.07 36.84
C VAL A 314 -20.80 26.72 37.48
N VAL A 315 -20.91 25.65 36.68
CA VAL A 315 -20.60 24.27 37.10
C VAL A 315 -19.16 23.91 36.73
N PHE A 316 -18.42 23.38 37.70
CA PHE A 316 -17.07 22.85 37.52
C PHE A 316 -17.13 21.33 37.48
N PHE A 317 -16.84 20.73 36.31
CA PHE A 317 -16.81 19.28 36.15
C PHE A 317 -15.71 18.67 37.03
N SER A 318 -16.07 17.67 37.84
CA SER A 318 -15.23 17.10 38.90
C SER A 318 -13.82 16.72 38.43
N SER A 319 -12.82 17.22 39.15
CA SER A 319 -11.41 17.00 38.87
C SER A 319 -10.91 15.71 39.52
N ASP A 320 -10.21 14.86 38.76
CA ASP A 320 -9.37 13.80 39.34
C ASP A 320 -8.38 14.37 40.37
N GLU A 321 -8.05 13.60 41.41
CA GLU A 321 -7.16 14.03 42.51
C GLU A 321 -5.77 14.51 42.04
N THR A 322 -5.37 14.13 40.82
CA THR A 322 -4.11 14.56 40.18
C THR A 322 -4.07 16.06 39.82
N ALA A 323 -5.22 16.72 39.64
CA ALA A 323 -5.27 18.13 39.23
C ALA A 323 -4.77 19.10 40.34
N LEU A 324 -4.99 18.74 41.60
CA LEU A 324 -4.61 19.55 42.77
C LEU A 324 -3.08 19.65 42.99
N GLY A 325 -2.29 18.79 42.33
CA GLY A 325 -0.83 18.77 42.42
C GLY A 325 -0.08 19.76 41.50
N LEU A 326 -0.79 20.53 40.67
CA LEU A 326 -0.20 21.37 39.61
C LEU A 326 -0.02 22.86 39.95
N ASP A 327 -0.47 23.31 41.12
CA ASP A 327 -0.37 24.70 41.58
C ASP A 327 1.09 25.16 41.74
N ARG A 328 1.60 25.94 40.79
CA ARG A 328 2.97 26.50 40.84
C ARG A 328 3.06 27.82 41.63
N THR A 329 1.94 28.41 42.08
CA THR A 329 1.89 29.71 42.77
C THR A 329 2.41 29.68 44.23
N ARG A 330 2.90 28.52 44.66
CA ARG A 330 3.54 28.27 45.96
C ARG A 330 5.08 28.34 45.92
N GLN A 331 5.66 28.56 44.74
CA GLN A 331 7.11 28.66 44.57
C GLN A 331 7.64 30.04 45.00
N ALA A 332 8.88 30.10 45.48
CA ALA A 332 9.46 31.31 46.10
C ALA A 332 9.50 32.54 45.17
N GLU A 333 9.54 32.32 43.85
CA GLU A 333 9.50 33.36 42.81
C GLU A 333 8.20 34.20 42.78
N TRP A 334 7.12 33.72 43.41
CA TRP A 334 5.82 34.43 43.47
C TRP A 334 5.74 35.45 44.61
N GLY A 335 6.72 35.46 45.53
CA GLY A 335 6.80 36.36 46.68
C GLY A 335 5.94 35.93 47.89
N GLU A 336 6.27 36.49 49.06
CA GLU A 336 5.67 36.11 50.36
C GLU A 336 4.31 36.78 50.66
N GLY A 337 3.74 37.51 49.69
CA GLY A 337 2.46 38.20 49.87
C GLY A 337 1.29 37.25 50.17
N PRO A 338 0.24 37.74 50.85
CA PRO A 338 -0.97 36.95 51.06
C PRO A 338 -1.60 36.59 49.71
N THR A 339 -2.07 35.34 49.60
CA THR A 339 -2.80 34.87 48.42
C THR A 339 -4.15 35.58 48.31
N ALA A 340 -4.51 35.96 47.10
CA ALA A 340 -5.86 36.29 46.71
C ALA A 340 -6.22 35.53 45.44
N TYR A 341 -7.51 35.45 45.12
CA TYR A 341 -8.03 34.88 43.89
C TYR A 341 -8.68 36.02 43.09
N ILE A 342 -8.25 36.17 41.84
CA ILE A 342 -8.93 37.05 40.87
C ILE A 342 -9.92 36.18 40.11
N MET A 343 -11.12 36.71 39.95
CA MET A 343 -12.26 35.96 39.44
C MET A 343 -12.88 36.76 38.30
N VAL A 344 -13.01 36.15 37.12
CA VAL A 344 -13.39 36.83 35.88
C VAL A 344 -14.52 36.06 35.21
N ALA A 345 -15.56 36.76 34.77
CA ALA A 345 -16.67 36.16 34.05
C ALA A 345 -17.02 36.94 32.78
N VAL A 346 -17.27 36.20 31.71
CA VAL A 346 -17.70 36.69 30.39
C VAL A 346 -19.11 36.16 30.14
N ARG A 347 -20.08 37.07 30.05
CA ARG A 347 -21.49 36.77 29.75
C ARG A 347 -21.84 37.27 28.35
N ASP A 348 -22.52 36.42 27.59
CA ASP A 348 -23.03 36.71 26.25
C ASP A 348 -24.54 36.47 26.16
N THR A 349 -25.17 37.11 25.18
CA THR A 349 -26.57 36.89 24.77
C THR A 349 -26.63 36.08 23.46
N GLY A 350 -25.66 35.17 23.26
CA GLY A 350 -25.53 34.34 22.07
C GLY A 350 -26.50 33.17 22.00
N ILE A 351 -26.27 32.26 21.04
CA ILE A 351 -27.11 31.08 20.79
C ILE A 351 -27.18 30.05 21.93
N GLY A 352 -26.32 30.15 22.96
CA GLY A 352 -26.22 29.17 24.04
C GLY A 352 -25.55 27.85 23.62
N ILE A 353 -25.58 26.85 24.51
CA ILE A 353 -24.94 25.53 24.34
C ILE A 353 -25.92 24.45 24.81
N SER A 354 -26.12 23.40 24.01
CA SER A 354 -27.02 22.27 24.29
C SER A 354 -26.45 21.27 25.32
N ASP A 355 -27.33 20.46 25.90
CA ASP A 355 -27.01 19.57 27.04
C ASP A 355 -25.90 18.55 26.74
N GLU A 356 -25.95 17.93 25.56
CA GLU A 356 -24.94 16.97 25.08
C GLU A 356 -23.58 17.65 24.82
N ALA A 357 -23.63 18.90 24.35
CA ALA A 357 -22.46 19.72 24.06
C ALA A 357 -21.76 20.20 25.32
N GLN A 358 -22.51 20.57 26.36
CA GLN A 358 -21.95 20.98 27.65
C GLN A 358 -21.13 19.87 28.31
N LYS A 359 -21.57 18.60 28.21
CA LYS A 359 -20.84 17.43 28.73
C LYS A 359 -19.46 17.24 28.10
N ARG A 360 -19.29 17.63 26.82
CA ARG A 360 -18.06 17.40 26.02
C ARG A 360 -17.16 18.65 25.91
N LEU A 361 -17.61 19.82 26.37
CA LEU A 361 -17.02 21.13 26.08
C LEU A 361 -15.55 21.34 26.51
N PHE A 362 -15.07 20.56 27.48
CA PHE A 362 -13.71 20.65 28.02
C PHE A 362 -12.82 19.43 27.73
N GLU A 363 -13.37 18.42 27.05
CA GLU A 363 -12.62 17.26 26.58
C GLU A 363 -11.67 17.68 25.44
N ARG A 364 -10.62 16.90 25.20
CA ARG A 364 -9.69 17.19 24.10
C ARG A 364 -10.43 17.00 22.77
N PHE A 365 -10.34 17.99 21.88
CA PHE A 365 -10.84 17.94 20.49
C PHE A 365 -12.37 17.90 20.31
N ASN A 366 -13.16 18.22 21.34
CA ASN A 366 -14.63 18.26 21.24
C ASN A 366 -15.17 19.69 21.04
N GLN A 367 -16.11 19.84 20.11
CA GLN A 367 -16.83 21.09 19.84
C GLN A 367 -18.33 20.93 20.12
N ALA A 368 -19.00 22.04 20.39
CA ALA A 368 -20.40 22.05 20.85
C ALA A 368 -21.44 21.68 19.77
N THR A 369 -21.09 21.69 18.48
CA THR A 369 -22.04 21.36 17.41
C THR A 369 -21.30 20.90 16.15
N PRO A 370 -21.61 19.72 15.58
CA PRO A 370 -21.01 19.28 14.30
C PRO A 370 -21.32 20.26 13.16
N ARG A 371 -22.54 20.81 13.13
CA ARG A 371 -23.01 21.75 12.09
C ARG A 371 -22.29 23.11 12.03
N THR A 372 -21.32 23.39 12.90
CA THR A 372 -20.52 24.63 12.83
C THR A 372 -19.20 24.52 12.04
N GLU A 373 -18.82 23.30 11.62
CA GLU A 373 -17.61 23.02 10.83
C GLU A 373 -17.56 23.84 9.53
N SER A 374 -18.65 23.87 8.76
CA SER A 374 -18.67 24.43 7.40
C SER A 374 -18.64 25.96 7.30
N ILE A 375 -18.79 26.71 8.41
CA ILE A 375 -18.94 28.17 8.35
C ILE A 375 -17.91 28.94 9.21
N TYR A 376 -17.43 28.41 10.35
CA TYR A 376 -16.51 29.17 11.21
C TYR A 376 -15.51 28.32 12.00
N GLY A 377 -14.52 27.77 11.30
CA GLY A 377 -13.41 26.97 11.87
C GLY A 377 -12.88 27.47 13.23
N GLY A 378 -12.64 26.52 14.11
CA GLY A 378 -12.01 26.68 15.41
C GLY A 378 -11.47 25.33 15.86
N SER A 379 -10.38 25.34 16.64
CA SER A 379 -9.50 24.17 16.81
C SER A 379 -9.95 23.10 17.81
N GLY A 380 -11.08 23.31 18.51
CA GLY A 380 -11.46 22.56 19.72
C GLY A 380 -10.48 22.64 20.91
N LEU A 381 -9.24 23.09 20.68
CA LEU A 381 -8.14 23.10 21.64
C LEU A 381 -8.21 24.26 22.64
N GLY A 382 -8.73 25.42 22.22
CA GLY A 382 -8.65 26.66 23.01
C GLY A 382 -9.23 26.57 24.42
N LEU A 383 -10.38 25.91 24.61
CA LEU A 383 -11.00 25.74 25.93
C LEU A 383 -10.24 24.75 26.82
N ASN A 384 -9.66 23.69 26.24
CA ASN A 384 -8.82 22.73 26.97
C ASN A 384 -7.50 23.38 27.43
N VAL A 385 -6.86 24.16 26.55
CA VAL A 385 -5.69 25.00 26.87
C VAL A 385 -6.03 26.00 27.98
N SER A 386 -7.17 26.68 27.87
CA SER A 386 -7.64 27.63 28.89
C SER A 386 -7.82 26.95 30.26
N ARG A 387 -8.45 25.77 30.31
CA ARG A 387 -8.60 24.97 31.54
C ARG A 387 -7.26 24.61 32.16
N ARG A 388 -6.27 24.21 31.36
CA ARG A 388 -4.95 23.86 31.88
C ARG A 388 -4.13 25.07 32.35
N LEU A 389 -4.27 26.22 31.68
CA LEU A 389 -3.66 27.48 32.13
C LEU A 389 -4.20 27.90 33.50
N CYS A 390 -5.52 27.81 33.73
CA CYS A 390 -6.13 28.05 35.04
C CYS A 390 -5.57 27.09 36.11
N HIS A 391 -5.52 25.78 35.83
CA HIS A 391 -5.01 24.79 36.79
C HIS A 391 -3.54 25.05 37.20
N LEU A 392 -2.66 25.41 36.25
CA LEU A 392 -1.26 25.76 36.55
C LEU A 392 -1.14 27.02 37.44
N HIS A 393 -2.09 27.94 37.29
CA HIS A 393 -2.20 29.21 38.03
C HIS A 393 -3.11 29.08 39.28
N GLY A 394 -3.31 27.86 39.77
CA GLY A 394 -4.00 27.58 41.04
C GLY A 394 -5.52 27.81 41.05
N GLY A 395 -6.17 27.86 39.89
CA GLY A 395 -7.62 28.05 39.76
C GLY A 395 -8.27 27.19 38.67
N GLU A 396 -9.54 27.45 38.36
CA GLU A 396 -10.37 26.61 37.48
C GLU A 396 -11.21 27.46 36.51
N ILE A 397 -11.80 26.81 35.51
CA ILE A 397 -12.74 27.39 34.53
C ILE A 397 -14.00 26.51 34.43
N GLY A 398 -15.15 27.13 34.19
CA GLY A 398 -16.42 26.44 33.96
C GLY A 398 -17.37 27.26 33.09
N VAL A 399 -18.56 26.69 32.86
CA VAL A 399 -19.63 27.29 32.05
C VAL A 399 -20.98 27.21 32.77
N SER A 400 -21.87 28.14 32.40
CA SER A 400 -23.32 28.07 32.60
C SER A 400 -23.97 28.50 31.29
N SER A 401 -24.84 27.69 30.70
CA SER A 401 -25.46 28.02 29.41
C SER A 401 -26.81 27.34 29.25
N LYS A 402 -27.64 27.90 28.38
CA LYS A 402 -28.90 27.31 27.93
C LYS A 402 -29.14 27.74 26.48
N GLU A 403 -29.56 26.80 25.65
CA GLU A 403 -29.80 27.05 24.22
C GLU A 403 -30.88 28.13 24.00
N GLY A 404 -30.62 29.03 23.05
CA GLY A 404 -31.44 30.22 22.76
C GLY A 404 -31.34 31.36 23.79
N GLU A 405 -30.53 31.22 24.84
CA GLU A 405 -30.58 32.09 26.02
C GLU A 405 -29.23 32.76 26.38
N GLY A 406 -28.14 32.41 25.68
CA GLY A 406 -26.78 32.92 25.92
C GLY A 406 -25.99 32.15 26.97
N SER A 407 -24.67 32.33 26.95
CA SER A 407 -23.73 31.63 27.85
C SER A 407 -23.06 32.55 28.86
N THR A 408 -22.50 31.96 29.91
CA THR A 408 -21.63 32.62 30.89
C THR A 408 -20.46 31.71 31.19
N PHE A 409 -19.26 32.15 30.83
CA PHE A 409 -18.00 31.47 31.15
C PHE A 409 -17.34 32.17 32.32
N GLY A 410 -17.00 31.40 33.36
CA GLY A 410 -16.33 31.89 34.56
C GLY A 410 -15.00 31.20 34.77
N PHE A 411 -13.97 31.96 35.14
CA PHE A 411 -12.69 31.40 35.59
C PHE A 411 -12.10 32.19 36.75
N PHE A 412 -11.26 31.52 37.54
CA PHE A 412 -10.47 32.17 38.58
C PHE A 412 -9.03 31.69 38.56
N PHE A 413 -8.13 32.47 39.16
CA PHE A 413 -6.70 32.16 39.30
C PHE A 413 -6.11 32.80 40.55
N ALA A 414 -5.03 32.21 41.07
CA ALA A 414 -4.38 32.64 42.30
C ALA A 414 -3.32 33.73 42.03
N VAL A 415 -3.25 34.73 42.90
CA VAL A 415 -2.28 35.83 42.81
C VAL A 415 -1.70 36.14 44.19
N ARG A 416 -0.51 36.74 44.23
CA ARG A 416 0.11 37.22 45.48
C ARG A 416 0.06 38.74 45.52
N LYS A 417 -0.45 39.34 46.59
CA LYS A 417 -0.41 40.81 46.74
C LYS A 417 1.04 41.31 46.83
N SER A 418 1.33 42.47 46.25
CA SER A 418 2.64 43.12 46.27
C SER A 418 2.51 44.59 46.65
N ASP A 419 3.47 45.11 47.40
CA ASP A 419 3.58 46.55 47.65
C ASP A 419 4.02 47.31 46.40
N SER A 420 3.65 48.59 46.33
CA SER A 420 4.07 49.53 45.28
C SER A 420 5.56 49.87 45.41
N VAL A 421 6.26 49.96 44.28
CA VAL A 421 7.69 50.31 44.24
C VAL A 421 7.85 51.71 43.68
N GLY A 422 8.65 52.55 44.36
CA GLY A 422 8.99 53.89 43.90
C GLY A 422 9.70 53.88 42.54
N GLU A 423 9.50 54.95 41.78
CA GLU A 423 9.93 55.07 40.38
C GLU A 423 11.45 54.95 40.20
N THR A 424 11.91 54.05 39.32
CA THR A 424 13.23 54.18 38.66
C THR A 424 13.38 53.25 37.43
N SER A 425 12.67 53.53 36.32
CA SER A 425 13.05 53.10 34.94
C SER A 425 12.02 53.47 33.85
N THR A 426 11.29 54.59 33.97
CA THR A 426 10.15 54.94 33.10
C THR A 426 10.51 55.47 31.70
N SER A 427 11.79 55.71 31.39
CA SER A 427 12.23 56.39 30.14
C SER A 427 11.94 55.61 28.84
N HIS A 428 12.15 54.28 28.81
CA HIS A 428 12.13 53.52 27.55
C HIS A 428 10.78 52.89 27.17
N ARG A 429 9.89 52.62 28.14
CA ARG A 429 8.57 52.01 27.86
C ARG A 429 7.55 53.01 27.33
N VAL A 430 7.51 54.21 27.92
CA VAL A 430 6.57 55.27 27.52
C VAL A 430 6.73 55.64 26.03
N GLN A 431 7.94 55.60 25.49
CA GLN A 431 8.20 55.87 24.06
C GLN A 431 7.69 54.78 23.09
N ILE A 432 7.47 53.55 23.57
CA ILE A 432 6.93 52.45 22.75
C ILE A 432 5.41 52.47 22.81
N ASP A 433 4.84 52.59 24.00
CA ASP A 433 3.38 52.69 24.19
C ASP A 433 2.80 53.93 23.49
N GLN A 434 3.50 55.07 23.53
CA GLN A 434 3.10 56.28 22.80
C GLN A 434 3.10 56.05 21.28
N LYS A 435 4.13 55.38 20.72
CA LYS A 435 4.18 55.06 19.28
C LYS A 435 3.09 54.09 18.86
N CYS A 436 2.69 53.14 19.71
CA CYS A 436 1.58 52.24 19.41
C CYS A 436 0.23 52.98 19.40
N LEU A 437 0.04 53.97 20.29
CA LEU A 437 -1.13 54.86 20.27
C LEU A 437 -1.14 55.76 19.03
N ASP A 438 -0.01 56.36 18.67
CA ASP A 438 0.11 57.21 17.47
C ASP A 438 -0.19 56.42 16.18
N ILE A 439 0.27 55.15 16.08
CA ILE A 439 -0.05 54.24 14.96
C ILE A 439 -1.55 53.90 14.92
N GLN A 440 -2.20 53.73 16.07
CA GLN A 440 -3.65 53.50 16.12
C GLN A 440 -4.45 54.75 15.70
N SER A 441 -4.03 55.97 16.07
CA SER A 441 -4.69 57.19 15.60
C SER A 441 -4.55 57.40 14.09
N LEU A 442 -3.39 57.05 13.52
CA LEU A 442 -3.16 57.05 12.07
C LEU A 442 -4.08 56.06 11.32
N GLY A 443 -4.46 54.95 11.96
CA GLY A 443 -5.46 54.02 11.42
C GLY A 443 -6.87 54.62 11.36
N GLU A 444 -7.26 55.40 12.38
CA GLU A 444 -8.60 56.02 12.43
C GLU A 444 -8.75 57.23 11.48
N GLU A 445 -7.67 57.95 11.17
CA GLU A 445 -7.69 59.05 10.17
C GLU A 445 -7.92 58.55 8.73
N ILE A 446 -7.37 57.38 8.36
CA ILE A 446 -7.48 56.82 7.00
C ILE A 446 -8.91 56.33 6.68
N THR A 447 -9.72 56.01 7.70
CA THR A 447 -11.08 55.47 7.53
C THR A 447 -12.21 56.51 7.47
N ASN A 448 -11.92 57.81 7.48
CA ASN A 448 -12.96 58.85 7.52
C ASN A 448 -13.61 59.15 6.16
N GLY A 449 -14.40 58.19 5.67
CA GLY A 449 -15.32 58.32 4.54
C GLY A 449 -16.69 57.72 4.86
N ASN A 450 -17.61 58.56 5.37
CA ASN A 450 -19.04 58.34 5.67
C ASN A 450 -19.46 57.81 7.07
N HIS A 451 -20.22 58.68 7.76
CA HIS A 451 -21.29 58.45 8.76
C HIS A 451 -21.04 57.74 10.11
N GLN A 452 -20.97 58.58 11.17
CA GLN A 452 -21.63 58.45 12.48
C GLN A 452 -21.92 57.03 13.05
N MET A 453 -20.91 56.40 13.66
CA MET A 453 -21.12 55.49 14.80
C MET A 453 -20.08 55.75 15.89
N THR A 454 -20.55 56.05 17.11
CA THR A 454 -19.67 56.18 18.29
C THR A 454 -19.29 54.81 18.83
N SER A 455 -18.01 54.66 19.20
CA SER A 455 -17.46 53.38 19.65
C SER A 455 -17.83 53.06 21.11
N PRO A 456 -18.02 51.79 21.50
CA PRO A 456 -18.16 51.41 22.90
C PRO A 456 -16.92 51.84 23.72
N PRO A 457 -17.06 52.67 24.76
CA PRO A 457 -15.94 53.09 25.59
C PRO A 457 -15.50 51.94 26.52
N ILE A 458 -14.25 51.50 26.38
CA ILE A 458 -13.60 50.58 27.33
C ILE A 458 -12.72 51.42 28.25
N PRO A 459 -13.13 51.68 29.51
CA PRO A 459 -12.39 52.55 30.43
C PRO A 459 -11.17 51.85 31.04
N GLN A 460 -10.07 52.59 31.22
CA GLN A 460 -8.89 52.09 31.93
C GLN A 460 -9.13 51.88 33.43
N ASN A 461 -10.08 52.65 34.00
CA ASN A 461 -10.61 52.48 35.35
C ASN A 461 -12.14 52.27 35.22
N PRO A 462 -12.62 51.02 35.23
CA PRO A 462 -14.05 50.75 35.12
C PRO A 462 -14.82 51.13 36.38
N GLU A 463 -16.12 51.34 36.23
CA GLU A 463 -17.00 51.66 37.35
C GLU A 463 -17.13 50.45 38.28
N VAL A 464 -17.01 50.71 39.59
CA VAL A 464 -17.16 49.72 40.66
C VAL A 464 -18.64 49.68 41.02
N THR A 465 -19.28 48.56 40.70
CA THR A 465 -20.73 48.37 40.83
C THR A 465 -21.00 47.12 41.64
N TYR A 466 -22.19 46.99 42.22
CA TYR A 466 -22.58 45.74 42.88
C TYR A 466 -23.11 44.79 41.81
N ILE A 467 -22.38 43.72 41.51
CA ILE A 467 -22.77 42.79 40.46
C ILE A 467 -23.49 41.62 41.13
N GLU A 468 -24.82 41.58 41.04
CA GLU A 468 -25.64 40.52 41.66
C GLU A 468 -25.21 39.12 41.23
N GLU A 469 -24.74 38.99 39.98
CA GLU A 469 -24.17 37.76 39.42
C GLU A 469 -22.88 37.31 40.12
N ILE A 470 -22.18 38.16 40.88
CA ILE A 470 -20.90 37.87 41.55
C ILE A 470 -21.06 37.68 43.06
N ASN A 471 -22.15 38.16 43.64
CA ASN A 471 -22.44 38.05 45.06
C ASN A 471 -22.61 36.56 45.50
N PRO A 472 -21.80 36.06 46.47
CA PRO A 472 -21.94 34.69 46.98
C PRO A 472 -23.25 34.40 47.73
N ALA A 473 -24.08 35.41 47.99
CA ALA A 473 -25.41 35.27 48.62
C ALA A 473 -26.61 35.36 47.65
N CYS A 474 -26.39 35.36 46.33
CA CYS A 474 -27.48 35.42 45.33
C CYS A 474 -28.18 34.06 45.11
N SER A 475 -29.45 34.06 44.73
CA SER A 475 -30.21 32.84 44.39
C SER A 475 -29.84 32.32 43.00
N SER A 476 -29.85 30.99 42.80
CA SER A 476 -29.50 30.38 41.51
C SER A 476 -30.47 30.76 40.38
N ASP A 477 -29.91 30.94 39.19
CA ASP A 477 -30.67 31.02 37.94
C ASP A 477 -30.99 29.59 37.44
N GLY A 478 -32.13 29.40 36.77
CA GLY A 478 -32.60 28.09 36.29
C GLY A 478 -31.65 27.38 35.32
N ARG A 479 -30.72 28.12 34.71
CA ARG A 479 -29.62 27.58 33.88
C ARG A 479 -28.61 26.76 34.69
N LYS A 480 -28.36 27.14 35.94
CA LYS A 480 -27.46 26.44 36.87
C LYS A 480 -28.05 25.08 37.26
N ASP A 481 -29.30 25.08 37.71
CA ASP A 481 -29.98 23.88 38.23
C ASP A 481 -30.15 22.81 37.15
N HIS A 482 -30.21 23.23 35.87
CA HIS A 482 -30.18 22.38 34.69
C HIS A 482 -28.79 21.74 34.47
N THR A 483 -27.75 22.56 34.33
CA THR A 483 -26.37 22.11 34.10
C THR A 483 -25.86 21.20 35.23
N ALA A 484 -26.27 21.46 36.48
CA ALA A 484 -25.85 20.69 37.65
C ALA A 484 -26.35 19.23 37.62
N LYS A 485 -27.60 18.99 37.20
CA LYS A 485 -28.15 17.62 37.08
C LYS A 485 -27.41 16.79 36.04
N LEU A 486 -27.12 17.39 34.89
CA LEU A 486 -26.40 16.75 33.79
C LEU A 486 -24.97 16.30 34.17
N ALA A 487 -24.37 16.90 35.19
CA ALA A 487 -23.04 16.54 35.69
C ALA A 487 -23.02 15.36 36.68
N GLU A 488 -24.14 15.03 37.34
CA GLU A 488 -24.25 13.87 38.24
C GLU A 488 -24.52 12.55 37.47
N GLU A 489 -25.13 12.63 36.28
CA GLU A 489 -25.57 11.47 35.50
C GLU A 489 -24.45 10.75 34.70
N THR A 490 -23.28 11.36 34.51
CA THR A 490 -22.22 10.87 33.59
C THR A 490 -21.31 9.76 34.16
N GLY A 491 -21.74 9.08 35.23
CA GLY A 491 -20.89 8.15 36.00
C GLY A 491 -20.76 6.70 35.50
N VAL A 492 -21.36 6.30 34.36
CA VAL A 492 -21.30 4.91 33.81
C VAL A 492 -21.27 4.90 32.27
N SER A 493 -20.64 3.86 31.69
CA SER A 493 -20.45 3.61 30.24
C SER A 493 -21.69 3.13 29.46
N PRO A 494 -21.65 3.08 28.11
CA PRO A 494 -22.83 3.30 27.26
C PRO A 494 -23.47 2.05 26.60
N THR A 495 -24.72 2.19 26.16
CA THR A 495 -25.38 1.40 25.09
C THR A 495 -26.24 2.31 24.21
N ALA A 496 -26.48 1.90 22.95
CA ALA A 496 -27.11 2.68 21.89
C ALA A 496 -28.65 2.80 22.00
N ASP A 497 -29.24 3.75 21.26
CA ASP A 497 -30.29 3.47 20.25
C ASP A 497 -30.63 4.71 19.38
N THR A 498 -31.04 4.46 18.13
CA THR A 498 -31.62 5.41 17.15
C THR A 498 -33.14 5.54 17.36
N PRO A 499 -33.86 6.59 16.87
CA PRO A 499 -34.44 6.52 15.50
C PRO A 499 -34.89 7.84 14.78
N GLU A 500 -35.11 7.77 13.45
CA GLU A 500 -36.26 8.32 12.65
C GLU A 500 -36.72 9.82 12.71
N ASN A 501 -37.37 10.47 11.71
CA ASN A 501 -37.68 10.18 10.29
C ASN A 501 -38.17 11.44 9.49
N SER A 502 -37.80 11.53 8.20
CA SER A 502 -38.65 12.01 7.06
C SER A 502 -39.09 13.53 6.99
N PRO A 503 -39.86 14.00 5.96
CA PRO A 503 -39.25 14.52 4.71
C PRO A 503 -39.92 15.80 4.11
N THR A 504 -39.28 16.45 3.11
CA THR A 504 -40.01 17.35 2.18
C THR A 504 -39.43 17.36 0.76
N GLU A 505 -40.29 17.26 -0.24
CA GLU A 505 -39.96 17.31 -1.68
C GLU A 505 -39.76 18.74 -2.20
N THR A 506 -38.96 18.92 -3.26
CA THR A 506 -39.34 19.82 -4.39
C THR A 506 -38.69 19.39 -5.71
N ARG A 507 -39.36 19.62 -6.84
CA ARG A 507 -38.98 19.13 -8.19
C ARG A 507 -38.02 20.09 -8.93
N PRO A 508 -37.18 19.59 -9.85
CA PRO A 508 -36.30 20.42 -10.67
C PRO A 508 -37.03 21.09 -11.84
N ASN A 509 -36.57 22.29 -12.22
CA ASN A 509 -36.85 22.88 -13.53
C ASN A 509 -35.82 22.41 -14.54
N GLN A 510 -36.26 22.02 -15.74
CA GLN A 510 -35.38 21.82 -16.89
C GLN A 510 -35.22 23.14 -17.65
N GLU A 511 -33.97 23.51 -17.96
CA GLU A 511 -33.65 24.21 -19.20
C GLU A 511 -32.56 23.42 -19.93
N ASN A 512 -32.79 23.13 -21.21
CA ASN A 512 -31.78 22.51 -22.07
C ASN A 512 -30.78 23.58 -22.49
N ASP A 513 -29.48 23.22 -22.56
CA ASP A 513 -28.66 23.74 -23.64
C ASP A 513 -27.67 22.69 -24.18
N SER A 514 -27.11 23.02 -25.33
CA SER A 514 -26.42 22.15 -26.29
C SER A 514 -25.21 21.38 -25.74
N LYS A 515 -25.06 20.13 -26.23
CA LYS A 515 -23.89 19.26 -25.96
C LYS A 515 -22.58 19.92 -26.42
N SER A 516 -21.66 20.11 -25.49
CA SER A 516 -20.23 20.29 -25.75
C SER A 516 -19.48 18.96 -25.57
N ASP A 517 -18.47 18.69 -26.41
CA ASP A 517 -17.60 17.50 -26.37
C ASP A 517 -16.57 17.53 -25.20
N GLY A 518 -17.02 17.83 -23.98
CA GLY A 518 -16.18 17.88 -22.77
C GLY A 518 -16.53 16.80 -21.75
N HIS A 519 -15.53 16.20 -21.10
CA HIS A 519 -15.72 15.19 -20.06
C HIS A 519 -16.50 15.77 -18.85
N HIS A 520 -17.35 14.94 -18.25
CA HIS A 520 -18.27 15.27 -17.17
C HIS A 520 -17.76 14.75 -15.82
N ILE A 521 -17.49 15.66 -14.89
CA ILE A 521 -16.91 15.36 -13.58
C ILE A 521 -17.94 15.62 -12.48
N LEU A 522 -18.07 14.68 -11.53
CA LEU A 522 -18.78 14.90 -10.27
C LEU A 522 -17.79 15.37 -9.20
N LEU A 523 -18.00 16.57 -8.64
CA LEU A 523 -17.17 17.15 -7.59
C LEU A 523 -17.89 17.06 -6.23
N VAL A 524 -17.34 16.26 -5.31
CA VAL A 524 -17.88 16.05 -3.96
C VAL A 524 -16.93 16.64 -2.91
N GLU A 525 -17.31 17.77 -2.31
CA GLU A 525 -16.53 18.53 -1.33
C GLU A 525 -17.49 19.21 -0.34
N ASP A 526 -17.24 19.09 0.96
CA ASP A 526 -18.11 19.62 2.02
C ASP A 526 -18.00 21.15 2.20
N ASN A 527 -16.84 21.70 1.89
CA ASN A 527 -16.54 23.11 1.99
C ASN A 527 -16.99 23.86 0.74
N ILE A 528 -18.12 24.55 0.86
CA ILE A 528 -18.74 25.36 -0.21
C ILE A 528 -17.74 26.33 -0.88
N ILE A 529 -16.75 26.88 -0.15
CA ILE A 529 -15.74 27.78 -0.73
C ILE A 529 -14.79 27.01 -1.66
N ASN A 530 -14.28 25.85 -1.21
CA ASN A 530 -13.43 24.99 -2.02
C ASN A 530 -14.19 24.46 -3.24
N GLN A 531 -15.41 23.94 -3.04
CA GLN A 531 -16.31 23.44 -4.08
C GLN A 531 -16.50 24.50 -5.19
N ARG A 532 -16.81 25.75 -4.82
CA ARG A 532 -17.00 26.86 -5.76
C ARG A 532 -15.75 27.23 -6.55
N ILE A 533 -14.57 27.17 -5.91
CA ILE A 533 -13.28 27.47 -6.56
C ILE A 533 -12.91 26.35 -7.55
N LEU A 534 -12.99 25.09 -7.10
CA LEU A 534 -12.64 23.91 -7.90
C LEU A 534 -13.57 23.75 -9.12
N SER A 535 -14.88 23.85 -8.91
CA SER A 535 -15.89 23.81 -9.97
C SER A 535 -15.59 24.85 -11.06
N ARG A 536 -15.37 26.12 -10.68
CA ARG A 536 -15.03 27.18 -11.63
C ARG A 536 -13.72 26.92 -12.37
N LYS A 537 -12.66 26.41 -11.70
CA LYS A 537 -11.37 26.14 -12.35
C LYS A 537 -11.46 24.95 -13.32
N LEU A 538 -12.16 23.88 -12.97
CA LEU A 538 -12.43 22.73 -13.86
C LEU A 538 -13.27 23.15 -15.08
N GLN A 539 -14.29 23.98 -14.90
CA GLN A 539 -15.07 24.56 -16.00
C GLN A 539 -14.20 25.43 -16.94
N CYS A 540 -13.29 26.24 -16.40
CA CYS A 540 -12.34 27.02 -17.20
C CYS A 540 -11.33 26.15 -17.99
N LEU A 541 -11.11 24.89 -17.56
CA LEU A 541 -10.25 23.92 -18.24
C LEU A 541 -11.01 23.08 -19.29
N GLY A 542 -12.33 23.28 -19.44
CA GLY A 542 -13.15 22.62 -20.47
C GLY A 542 -13.96 21.41 -19.98
N PHE A 543 -13.94 21.10 -18.69
CA PHE A 543 -14.76 20.04 -18.09
C PHE A 543 -16.18 20.51 -17.78
N SER A 544 -17.18 19.65 -18.00
CA SER A 544 -18.49 19.83 -17.38
C SER A 544 -18.42 19.38 -15.92
N VAL A 545 -19.03 20.10 -14.98
CA VAL A 545 -18.93 19.82 -13.55
C VAL A 545 -20.29 19.84 -12.87
N THR A 546 -20.62 18.76 -12.17
CA THR A 546 -21.76 18.68 -11.24
C THR A 546 -21.24 18.74 -9.80
N GLU A 547 -21.87 19.55 -8.94
CA GLU A 547 -21.47 19.81 -7.54
C GLU A 547 -22.31 18.95 -6.56
N ALA A 548 -21.67 18.34 -5.57
CA ALA A 548 -22.30 17.65 -4.45
C ALA A 548 -21.58 17.99 -3.12
N SER A 549 -22.32 18.05 -2.01
CA SER A 549 -21.80 18.54 -0.71
C SER A 549 -21.53 17.42 0.31
N HIS A 550 -21.91 16.18 0.01
CA HIS A 550 -21.59 15.01 0.83
C HIS A 550 -21.81 13.69 0.06
N GLY A 551 -21.23 12.59 0.55
CA GLY A 551 -21.27 11.28 -0.11
C GLY A 551 -22.66 10.75 -0.49
N ARG A 552 -23.71 11.13 0.24
CA ARG A 552 -25.09 10.72 -0.08
C ARG A 552 -25.67 11.44 -1.31
N GLU A 553 -25.32 12.70 -1.53
CA GLU A 553 -25.71 13.45 -2.73
C GLU A 553 -24.96 12.90 -3.95
N ALA A 554 -23.67 12.55 -3.77
CA ALA A 554 -22.89 11.89 -4.82
C ALA A 554 -23.50 10.54 -5.23
N LEU A 555 -23.89 9.71 -4.26
CA LEU A 555 -24.56 8.42 -4.53
C LEU A 555 -25.88 8.60 -5.28
N ASP A 556 -26.67 9.62 -4.94
CA ASP A 556 -27.94 9.89 -5.61
C ASP A 556 -27.73 10.60 -6.97
N ALA A 557 -26.62 11.31 -7.21
CA ALA A 557 -26.23 11.83 -8.52
C ALA A 557 -25.83 10.70 -9.49
N VAL A 558 -24.95 9.78 -9.06
CA VAL A 558 -24.47 8.64 -9.86
C VAL A 558 -25.58 7.68 -10.30
N LYS A 559 -26.71 7.64 -9.57
CA LYS A 559 -27.91 6.87 -10.00
C LYS A 559 -28.73 7.54 -11.11
N ASN A 560 -28.58 8.86 -11.27
CA ASN A 560 -29.44 9.67 -12.15
C ASN A 560 -28.71 10.12 -13.42
N ASP A 561 -27.37 10.20 -13.39
CA ASP A 561 -26.54 10.63 -14.52
C ASP A 561 -25.18 9.90 -14.54
N HIS A 562 -24.49 9.94 -15.67
CA HIS A 562 -23.18 9.32 -15.87
C HIS A 562 -22.07 10.37 -15.90
N PHE A 563 -20.92 10.00 -15.32
CA PHE A 563 -19.75 10.85 -15.16
C PHE A 563 -18.50 10.10 -15.64
N ASP A 564 -17.56 10.81 -16.25
CA ASP A 564 -16.26 10.28 -16.66
C ASP A 564 -15.30 10.12 -15.46
N CYS A 565 -15.50 10.89 -14.38
CA CYS A 565 -14.69 10.83 -13.16
C CYS A 565 -15.42 11.46 -11.95
N ILE A 566 -15.19 10.92 -10.75
CA ILE A 566 -15.71 11.46 -9.48
C ILE A 566 -14.54 11.94 -8.61
N LEU A 567 -14.50 13.23 -8.29
CA LEU A 567 -13.65 13.77 -7.22
C LEU A 567 -14.37 13.58 -5.88
N MET A 568 -13.80 12.77 -4.99
CA MET A 568 -14.43 12.41 -3.71
C MET A 568 -13.57 12.85 -2.53
N ASP A 569 -14.00 13.87 -1.78
CA ASP A 569 -13.33 14.20 -0.51
C ASP A 569 -13.52 13.10 0.54
N GLN A 570 -12.46 12.77 1.27
CA GLN A 570 -12.50 11.65 2.22
C GLN A 570 -13.38 11.97 3.43
N ALA A 571 -13.16 13.14 4.04
CA ALA A 571 -13.73 13.52 5.34
C ALA A 571 -14.94 14.45 5.14
N MET A 572 -16.12 13.85 4.98
CA MET A 572 -17.38 14.59 4.76
C MET A 572 -18.46 14.21 5.78
N PRO A 573 -19.35 15.14 6.16
CA PRO A 573 -20.48 14.85 7.04
C PRO A 573 -21.54 13.97 6.34
N VAL A 574 -22.44 13.38 7.14
CA VAL A 574 -23.54 12.47 6.70
C VAL A 574 -23.07 11.12 6.13
N MET A 575 -22.19 11.13 5.14
CA MET A 575 -21.60 9.93 4.51
C MET A 575 -20.21 10.31 4.01
N ASP A 576 -19.20 9.63 4.55
CA ASP A 576 -17.79 9.84 4.21
C ASP A 576 -17.44 9.27 2.83
N GLY A 577 -16.32 9.71 2.26
CA GLY A 577 -15.89 9.30 0.92
C GLY A 577 -15.71 7.78 0.78
N ASN A 578 -15.26 7.11 1.85
CA ASN A 578 -15.05 5.67 1.86
C ASN A 578 -16.40 4.89 1.84
N SER A 579 -17.40 5.30 2.62
CA SER A 579 -18.72 4.65 2.57
C SER A 579 -19.50 4.99 1.29
N ALA A 580 -19.34 6.21 0.78
CA ALA A 580 -19.92 6.61 -0.50
C ALA A 580 -19.34 5.77 -1.65
N THR A 581 -18.03 5.60 -1.70
CA THR A 581 -17.35 4.79 -2.73
C THR A 581 -17.80 3.33 -2.68
N LYS A 582 -17.85 2.72 -1.48
CA LYS A 582 -18.37 1.35 -1.30
C LYS A 582 -19.80 1.20 -1.84
N ALA A 583 -20.69 2.15 -1.53
CA ALA A 583 -22.07 2.14 -2.01
C ALA A 583 -22.17 2.34 -3.54
N ILE A 584 -21.28 3.13 -4.15
CA ILE A 584 -21.18 3.27 -5.62
C ILE A 584 -20.73 1.93 -6.24
N ARG A 585 -19.69 1.29 -5.70
CA ARG A 585 -19.20 -0.03 -6.19
C ARG A 585 -20.20 -1.16 -6.00
N GLU A 586 -21.11 -1.06 -5.03
CA GLU A 586 -22.23 -2.00 -4.87
C GLU A 586 -23.28 -1.82 -5.98
N LEU A 587 -23.64 -0.58 -6.33
CA LEU A 587 -24.58 -0.30 -7.43
C LEU A 587 -24.04 -0.71 -8.82
N GLU A 588 -22.73 -0.55 -9.04
CA GLU A 588 -22.06 -1.03 -10.26
C GLU A 588 -22.13 -2.56 -10.39
N LYS A 589 -22.02 -3.30 -9.28
CA LYS A 589 -22.14 -4.78 -9.26
C LYS A 589 -23.57 -5.27 -9.51
N GLU A 590 -24.58 -4.44 -9.27
CA GLU A 590 -25.99 -4.77 -9.52
C GLU A 590 -26.43 -4.45 -10.97
N GLU A 591 -25.48 -4.15 -11.88
CA GLU A 591 -25.71 -3.75 -13.29
C GLU A 591 -26.59 -2.48 -13.46
N MET A 592 -26.75 -1.69 -12.39
CA MET A 592 -27.59 -0.48 -12.39
C MET A 592 -26.85 0.79 -12.84
N ALA A 593 -25.51 0.77 -12.82
CA ALA A 593 -24.64 1.85 -13.31
C ALA A 593 -23.38 1.27 -13.96
N GLY A 594 -22.81 1.98 -14.94
CA GLY A 594 -21.49 1.66 -15.50
C GLY A 594 -20.37 2.08 -14.54
N TYR A 595 -19.21 1.43 -14.65
CA TYR A 595 -18.04 1.76 -13.84
C TYR A 595 -17.65 3.23 -14.03
N THR A 596 -17.47 3.95 -12.93
CA THR A 596 -16.97 5.34 -12.96
C THR A 596 -15.74 5.48 -12.07
N PRO A 597 -14.60 6.00 -12.54
CA PRO A 597 -13.40 6.11 -11.72
C PRO A 597 -13.57 7.17 -10.62
N VAL A 598 -13.07 6.86 -9.41
CA VAL A 598 -13.17 7.71 -8.22
C VAL A 598 -11.78 8.15 -7.77
N LEU A 599 -11.48 9.45 -7.92
CA LEU A 599 -10.30 10.10 -7.37
C LEU A 599 -10.56 10.54 -5.93
N GLY A 600 -10.00 9.83 -4.97
CA GLY A 600 -10.06 10.19 -3.57
C GLY A 600 -9.23 11.43 -3.25
N VAL A 601 -9.77 12.34 -2.44
CA VAL A 601 -9.06 13.56 -2.02
C VAL A 601 -8.85 13.50 -0.50
N THR A 602 -7.60 13.66 -0.03
CA THR A 602 -7.24 13.45 1.39
C THR A 602 -6.26 14.49 1.94
N ALA A 603 -6.18 14.63 3.27
CA ALA A 603 -5.47 15.71 3.96
C ALA A 603 -4.67 15.35 5.24
N ASN A 604 -4.02 14.20 5.46
CA ASN A 604 -3.82 12.96 4.68
C ASN A 604 -2.46 12.89 3.94
N VAL A 605 -1.45 12.19 4.47
CA VAL A 605 -0.26 11.60 3.79
C VAL A 605 0.19 10.27 4.47
N ARG A 606 -0.67 9.61 5.24
CA ARG A 606 -0.37 8.32 5.89
C ARG A 606 -0.71 7.17 4.95
N ALA A 607 0.23 6.24 4.76
CA ALA A 607 0.05 5.06 3.91
C ALA A 607 -1.19 4.23 4.31
N GLU A 608 -1.38 3.97 5.61
CA GLU A 608 -2.54 3.20 6.12
C GLU A 608 -3.90 3.81 5.70
N GLN A 609 -4.03 5.14 5.67
CA GLN A 609 -5.29 5.79 5.25
C GLN A 609 -5.45 5.85 3.73
N GLN A 610 -4.36 5.98 2.98
CA GLN A 610 -4.40 5.87 1.52
C GLN A 610 -4.77 4.45 1.10
N GLU A 611 -4.25 3.43 1.81
CA GLU A 611 -4.61 2.04 1.62
C GLU A 611 -6.09 1.79 1.95
N GLU A 612 -6.62 2.34 3.05
CA GLU A 612 -8.05 2.26 3.39
C GLU A 612 -8.96 2.88 2.31
N MET A 613 -8.56 4.01 1.72
CA MET A 613 -9.28 4.65 0.61
C MET A 613 -9.29 3.76 -0.64
N LEU A 614 -8.15 3.19 -1.03
CA LEU A 614 -8.04 2.26 -2.16
C LEU A 614 -8.84 0.96 -1.90
N GLN A 615 -8.75 0.40 -0.69
CA GLN A 615 -9.55 -0.77 -0.25
C GLN A 615 -11.06 -0.47 -0.22
N SER A 616 -11.48 0.80 -0.10
CA SER A 616 -12.88 1.20 -0.22
C SER A 616 -13.41 1.18 -1.67
N GLY A 617 -12.52 1.07 -2.66
CA GLY A 617 -12.84 1.02 -4.07
C GLY A 617 -12.49 2.30 -4.86
N MET A 618 -11.69 3.21 -4.30
CA MET A 618 -11.18 4.38 -5.02
C MET A 618 -10.01 3.99 -5.96
N ASP A 619 -9.91 4.63 -7.12
CA ASP A 619 -8.97 4.26 -8.19
C ASP A 619 -7.56 4.84 -8.00
N ASP A 620 -7.50 6.00 -7.35
CA ASP A 620 -6.29 6.75 -7.01
C ASP A 620 -6.64 7.79 -5.94
N VAL A 621 -5.62 8.39 -5.34
CA VAL A 621 -5.74 9.40 -4.27
C VAL A 621 -4.87 10.63 -4.59
N ILE A 622 -5.36 11.83 -4.26
CA ILE A 622 -4.61 13.09 -4.32
C ILE A 622 -4.60 13.80 -2.96
N HIS A 623 -3.47 14.41 -2.61
CA HIS A 623 -3.28 15.07 -1.31
C HIS A 623 -3.55 16.58 -1.42
N LYS A 624 -4.45 17.12 -0.57
CA LYS A 624 -4.58 18.57 -0.31
C LYS A 624 -3.30 19.09 0.38
N PRO A 625 -2.77 20.30 0.12
CA PRO A 625 -3.06 21.16 -1.03
C PRO A 625 -2.40 20.58 -2.28
N TYR A 626 -3.16 20.49 -3.37
CA TYR A 626 -2.68 20.11 -4.70
C TYR A 626 -2.65 21.35 -5.60
N ARG A 627 -1.86 21.31 -6.67
CA ARG A 627 -1.94 22.31 -7.75
C ARG A 627 -3.00 21.91 -8.76
N MET A 628 -3.63 22.88 -9.42
CA MET A 628 -4.62 22.57 -10.46
C MET A 628 -4.05 21.74 -11.61
N CYS A 629 -2.80 21.95 -12.00
CA CYS A 629 -2.15 21.11 -13.02
C CYS A 629 -2.03 19.64 -12.55
N GLU A 630 -1.58 19.41 -11.31
CA GLU A 630 -1.42 18.06 -10.74
C GLU A 630 -2.77 17.34 -10.58
N LEU A 631 -3.83 18.09 -10.22
CA LEU A 631 -5.19 17.57 -10.16
C LEU A 631 -5.71 17.19 -11.56
N THR A 632 -5.50 18.06 -12.54
CA THR A 632 -5.95 17.83 -13.93
C THR A 632 -5.19 16.66 -14.56
N GLU A 633 -3.87 16.58 -14.37
CA GLU A 633 -3.05 15.45 -14.78
C GLU A 633 -3.54 14.12 -14.17
N LYS A 634 -3.97 14.09 -12.90
CA LYS A 634 -4.54 12.88 -12.27
C LYS A 634 -5.94 12.53 -12.80
N ILE A 635 -6.79 13.52 -13.06
CA ILE A 635 -8.11 13.30 -13.67
C ILE A 635 -7.94 12.74 -15.09
N GLU A 636 -7.11 13.37 -15.92
CA GLU A 636 -6.79 12.90 -17.26
C GLU A 636 -6.14 11.52 -17.24
N GLN A 637 -5.21 11.26 -16.32
CA GLN A 637 -4.63 9.93 -16.12
C GLN A 637 -5.67 8.89 -15.73
N LEU A 638 -6.67 9.22 -14.90
CA LEU A 638 -7.75 8.30 -14.51
C LEU A 638 -8.71 8.01 -15.66
N ILE A 639 -9.13 9.03 -16.40
CA ILE A 639 -9.95 8.89 -17.62
C ILE A 639 -9.17 8.11 -18.69
N GLN A 640 -7.84 8.26 -18.74
CA GLN A 640 -6.96 7.43 -19.58
C GLN A 640 -6.60 6.07 -18.94
N LYS A 641 -6.91 5.80 -17.66
CA LYS A 641 -6.48 4.58 -16.95
C LYS A 641 -7.26 3.35 -17.41
N GLU A 642 -8.52 3.55 -17.81
CA GLU A 642 -9.28 2.56 -18.59
C GLU A 642 -8.60 2.20 -19.91
N SER A 643 -7.70 3.05 -20.43
CA SER A 643 -6.85 2.78 -21.60
C SER A 643 -5.36 2.54 -21.26
N ALA A 644 -4.96 2.52 -19.99
CA ALA A 644 -3.54 2.43 -19.58
C ALA A 644 -3.19 1.21 -18.73
N HIS A 645 -4.17 0.50 -18.15
CA HIS A 645 -3.98 -0.89 -17.73
C HIS A 645 -4.55 -1.81 -18.80
N ASN A 646 -3.69 -2.17 -19.77
CA ASN A 646 -4.04 -3.09 -20.85
C ASN A 646 -4.32 -4.52 -20.36
N GLU A 647 -4.29 -4.81 -19.05
CA GLU A 647 -4.66 -6.12 -18.52
C GLU A 647 -6.06 -6.55 -19.00
N HIS A 648 -7.01 -5.62 -19.17
CA HIS A 648 -8.31 -5.94 -19.78
C HIS A 648 -8.18 -6.35 -21.26
N LEU A 649 -7.30 -5.70 -22.04
CA LEU A 649 -6.98 -6.08 -23.43
C LEU A 649 -6.21 -7.40 -23.50
N ARG A 650 -5.25 -7.64 -22.60
CA ARG A 650 -4.46 -8.88 -22.53
C ARG A 650 -5.29 -10.06 -22.05
N LEU A 651 -6.23 -9.85 -21.14
CA LEU A 651 -7.27 -10.83 -20.79
C LEU A 651 -8.15 -11.13 -21.99
N ALA A 652 -8.56 -10.13 -22.77
CA ALA A 652 -9.36 -10.31 -23.99
C ALA A 652 -8.59 -11.04 -25.12
N GLU A 653 -7.32 -10.69 -25.38
CA GLU A 653 -6.45 -11.40 -26.34
C GLU A 653 -6.24 -12.87 -25.96
N ARG A 654 -6.06 -13.13 -24.66
CA ARG A 654 -5.90 -14.49 -24.12
C ARG A 654 -7.24 -15.24 -24.05
N TYR A 655 -8.39 -14.56 -24.11
CA TYR A 655 -9.70 -15.18 -23.86
C TYR A 655 -10.01 -16.26 -24.91
N LEU A 656 -10.21 -17.49 -24.43
CA LEU A 656 -10.53 -18.64 -25.28
C LEU A 656 -11.86 -19.23 -24.79
N PRO A 657 -12.94 -19.20 -25.58
CA PRO A 657 -14.16 -19.91 -25.24
C PRO A 657 -13.96 -21.42 -25.47
N PHE A 658 -14.20 -22.23 -24.44
CA PHE A 658 -14.13 -23.69 -24.51
C PHE A 658 -15.08 -24.35 -23.49
N ASP A 659 -15.46 -25.61 -23.73
CA ASP A 659 -16.38 -26.38 -22.89
C ASP A 659 -15.62 -27.21 -21.84
N ILE A 660 -15.79 -26.87 -20.55
CA ILE A 660 -15.12 -27.53 -19.42
C ILE A 660 -15.63 -28.98 -19.21
N PRO A 661 -16.95 -29.26 -19.11
CA PRO A 661 -17.46 -30.63 -19.10
C PRO A 661 -16.95 -31.50 -20.24
N ALA A 662 -16.88 -30.99 -21.47
CA ALA A 662 -16.33 -31.70 -22.61
C ALA A 662 -14.82 -31.98 -22.43
N LEU A 663 -14.04 -31.00 -21.95
CA LEU A 663 -12.63 -31.19 -21.64
C LEU A 663 -12.41 -32.28 -20.58
N MET A 664 -13.19 -32.27 -19.49
CA MET A 664 -13.15 -33.32 -18.46
C MET A 664 -13.49 -34.70 -19.01
N ASN A 665 -14.52 -34.81 -19.88
CA ASN A 665 -14.87 -36.06 -20.55
C ASN A 665 -13.74 -36.58 -21.45
N VAL A 666 -13.07 -35.70 -22.21
CA VAL A 666 -11.92 -36.09 -23.04
C VAL A 666 -10.73 -36.51 -22.18
N ILE A 667 -10.46 -35.83 -21.05
CA ILE A 667 -9.41 -36.21 -20.09
C ILE A 667 -9.66 -37.58 -19.46
N ALA A 668 -10.89 -37.86 -19.04
CA ALA A 668 -11.29 -39.18 -18.54
C ALA A 668 -11.10 -40.26 -19.62
N ALA A 669 -11.68 -40.07 -20.80
CA ALA A 669 -11.61 -41.03 -21.91
C ALA A 669 -10.17 -41.30 -22.39
N ALA A 670 -9.32 -40.27 -22.49
CA ALA A 670 -7.93 -40.40 -22.91
C ALA A 670 -7.04 -41.08 -21.85
N SER A 671 -7.35 -40.92 -20.57
CA SER A 671 -6.57 -41.49 -19.47
C SER A 671 -6.99 -42.91 -19.05
N GLY A 672 -8.14 -43.40 -19.57
CA GLY A 672 -8.70 -44.72 -19.31
C GLY A 672 -9.78 -44.78 -18.23
N HIS A 673 -10.32 -43.63 -17.80
CA HIS A 673 -11.21 -43.48 -16.65
C HIS A 673 -12.63 -43.02 -17.03
N ALA A 674 -13.57 -43.11 -16.10
CA ALA A 674 -14.85 -42.43 -16.19
C ALA A 674 -14.73 -40.99 -15.64
N THR A 675 -15.58 -40.07 -16.11
CA THR A 675 -15.57 -38.67 -15.63
C THR A 675 -15.94 -38.56 -14.15
N SER A 676 -16.62 -39.56 -13.59
CA SER A 676 -16.90 -39.72 -12.16
C SER A 676 -15.64 -39.92 -11.30
N ASP A 677 -14.54 -40.34 -11.91
CA ASP A 677 -13.33 -40.76 -11.21
C ASP A 677 -12.38 -39.57 -11.00
N ILE A 678 -12.73 -38.38 -11.51
CA ILE A 678 -12.00 -37.12 -11.31
C ILE A 678 -12.37 -36.55 -9.93
N VAL A 679 -11.41 -36.60 -8.99
CA VAL A 679 -11.54 -36.08 -7.63
C VAL A 679 -11.34 -34.56 -7.59
N SER A 680 -10.43 -34.04 -8.40
CA SER A 680 -10.20 -32.60 -8.53
C SER A 680 -9.86 -32.20 -9.97
N PHE A 681 -10.38 -31.04 -10.37
CA PHE A 681 -10.04 -30.39 -11.64
C PHE A 681 -9.88 -28.89 -11.38
N TYR A 682 -8.70 -28.34 -11.62
CA TYR A 682 -8.41 -26.93 -11.41
C TYR A 682 -7.38 -26.39 -12.40
N LYS A 683 -7.38 -25.07 -12.57
CA LYS A 683 -6.39 -24.31 -13.36
C LYS A 683 -5.10 -24.23 -12.56
N MET A 684 -4.04 -24.88 -13.04
CA MET A 684 -2.74 -24.98 -12.34
C MET A 684 -1.86 -23.75 -12.58
N ALA A 685 -1.85 -23.23 -13.82
CA ALA A 685 -1.06 -22.06 -14.19
C ALA A 685 -1.60 -21.41 -15.47
N GLU A 686 -1.26 -20.14 -15.69
CA GLU A 686 -1.34 -19.46 -16.99
C GLU A 686 0.05 -18.98 -17.38
N GLY A 687 0.57 -19.50 -18.49
CA GLY A 687 1.82 -19.01 -19.09
C GLY A 687 1.53 -17.93 -20.14
N GLY A 688 2.57 -17.43 -20.80
CA GLY A 688 2.46 -16.43 -21.86
C GLY A 688 1.72 -16.89 -23.13
N PHE A 689 1.68 -18.21 -23.39
CA PHE A 689 1.08 -18.80 -24.60
C PHE A 689 -0.05 -19.81 -24.35
N ASN A 690 -0.22 -20.31 -23.10
CA ASN A 690 -1.16 -21.40 -22.82
C ASN A 690 -1.76 -21.34 -21.41
N ARG A 691 -2.93 -21.95 -21.27
CA ARG A 691 -3.53 -22.35 -19.98
C ARG A 691 -3.18 -23.78 -19.64
N LEU A 692 -2.90 -24.06 -18.37
CA LEU A 692 -2.67 -25.39 -17.83
C LEU A 692 -3.74 -25.74 -16.80
N PHE A 693 -4.41 -26.88 -17.01
CA PHE A 693 -5.35 -27.48 -16.05
C PHE A 693 -4.81 -28.82 -15.57
N GLN A 694 -5.00 -29.14 -14.28
CA GLN A 694 -4.69 -30.44 -13.71
C GLN A 694 -5.99 -31.17 -13.36
N ALA A 695 -6.12 -32.40 -13.83
CA ALA A 695 -7.10 -33.37 -13.35
C ALA A 695 -6.40 -34.40 -12.45
N THR A 696 -7.04 -34.75 -11.33
CA THR A 696 -6.59 -35.79 -10.40
C THR A 696 -7.65 -36.87 -10.29
N PHE A 697 -7.25 -38.13 -10.49
CA PHE A 697 -8.14 -39.28 -10.48
C PHE A 697 -8.14 -40.02 -9.12
N THR A 698 -9.16 -40.85 -8.87
CA THR A 698 -9.30 -41.63 -7.63
C THR A 698 -8.19 -42.66 -7.39
N ASP A 699 -7.47 -43.06 -8.44
CA ASP A 699 -6.30 -43.94 -8.36
C ASP A 699 -5.00 -43.19 -8.01
N GLY A 700 -5.06 -41.85 -7.88
CA GLY A 700 -3.92 -40.97 -7.67
C GLY A 700 -3.25 -40.48 -8.95
N LYS A 701 -3.71 -40.89 -10.14
CA LYS A 701 -3.13 -40.45 -11.42
C LYS A 701 -3.43 -38.97 -11.67
N HIS A 702 -2.41 -38.25 -12.16
CA HIS A 702 -2.50 -36.85 -12.52
C HIS A 702 -2.37 -36.65 -14.03
N VAL A 703 -3.27 -35.87 -14.62
CA VAL A 703 -3.26 -35.50 -16.05
C VAL A 703 -3.22 -33.99 -16.18
N VAL A 704 -2.31 -33.48 -16.99
CA VAL A 704 -2.21 -32.06 -17.36
C VAL A 704 -2.87 -31.85 -18.72
N ALA A 705 -3.79 -30.91 -18.80
CA ALA A 705 -4.39 -30.45 -20.04
C ALA A 705 -3.87 -29.04 -20.36
N ARG A 706 -3.19 -28.88 -21.50
CA ARG A 706 -2.72 -27.57 -21.98
C ARG A 706 -3.55 -27.11 -23.17
N LEU A 707 -4.05 -25.88 -23.11
CA LEU A 707 -4.81 -25.22 -24.17
C LEU A 707 -4.07 -23.93 -24.59
N PRO A 708 -3.65 -23.77 -25.85
CA PRO A 708 -2.98 -22.55 -26.33
C PRO A 708 -3.96 -21.36 -26.43
N TYR A 709 -3.44 -20.15 -26.32
CA TYR A 709 -4.23 -18.92 -26.53
C TYR A 709 -4.54 -18.66 -28.01
N PRO A 710 -5.58 -17.87 -28.33
CA PRO A 710 -5.89 -17.48 -29.71
C PRO A 710 -4.74 -16.80 -30.47
N SER A 711 -3.81 -16.15 -29.74
CA SER A 711 -2.61 -15.52 -30.29
C SER A 711 -1.49 -16.51 -30.69
N THR A 712 -1.61 -17.79 -30.32
CA THR A 712 -0.57 -18.81 -30.59
C THR A 712 -0.64 -19.28 -32.05
N ALA A 713 0.10 -18.60 -32.92
CA ALA A 713 0.17 -18.91 -34.34
C ALA A 713 1.47 -19.66 -34.73
N PRO A 714 1.44 -20.53 -35.76
CA PRO A 714 0.26 -20.94 -36.52
C PRO A 714 -0.63 -21.94 -35.75
N GLU A 715 -1.95 -21.77 -35.87
CA GLU A 715 -2.94 -22.78 -35.46
C GLU A 715 -2.62 -24.13 -36.11
N HIS A 716 -3.11 -25.21 -35.51
CA HIS A 716 -2.87 -26.60 -35.91
C HIS A 716 -1.43 -27.10 -35.77
N TYR A 717 -0.48 -26.46 -36.46
CA TYR A 717 0.90 -26.95 -36.55
C TYR A 717 1.63 -26.89 -35.20
N THR A 718 1.35 -25.91 -34.35
CA THR A 718 2.01 -25.78 -33.04
C THR A 718 1.73 -26.99 -32.14
N VAL A 719 0.46 -27.34 -31.95
CA VAL A 719 0.06 -28.51 -31.13
C VAL A 719 0.45 -29.83 -31.79
N ALA A 720 0.26 -29.95 -33.12
CA ALA A 720 0.61 -31.17 -33.84
C ALA A 720 2.12 -31.47 -33.83
N SER A 721 2.96 -30.43 -33.90
CA SER A 721 4.41 -30.60 -33.88
C SER A 721 4.94 -31.02 -32.52
N GLU A 722 4.39 -30.41 -31.47
CA GLU A 722 4.83 -30.70 -30.10
C GLU A 722 4.42 -32.11 -29.67
N ALA A 723 3.18 -32.54 -29.96
CA ALA A 723 2.74 -33.91 -29.68
C ALA A 723 3.64 -34.95 -30.38
N ALA A 724 3.94 -34.75 -31.67
CA ALA A 724 4.85 -35.61 -32.42
C ALA A 724 6.29 -35.61 -31.84
N THR A 725 6.75 -34.48 -31.31
CA THR A 725 8.07 -34.34 -30.69
C THR A 725 8.15 -35.08 -29.35
N LEU A 726 7.17 -34.87 -28.46
CA LEU A 726 7.09 -35.55 -27.16
C LEU A 726 7.08 -37.07 -27.32
N ASP A 727 6.23 -37.59 -28.21
CA ASP A 727 6.12 -39.02 -28.48
C ASP A 727 7.42 -39.59 -29.09
N TYR A 728 8.04 -38.89 -30.04
CA TYR A 728 9.31 -39.30 -30.65
C TYR A 728 10.45 -39.36 -29.62
N LEU A 729 10.55 -38.36 -28.74
CA LEU A 729 11.57 -38.32 -27.68
C LEU A 729 11.38 -39.43 -26.65
N ARG A 730 10.13 -39.68 -26.23
CA ARG A 730 9.79 -40.76 -25.28
C ARG A 730 10.09 -42.15 -25.87
N LEU A 731 9.83 -42.36 -27.16
CA LEU A 731 10.21 -43.60 -27.88
C LEU A 731 11.73 -43.87 -27.87
N HIS A 732 12.55 -42.82 -27.78
CA HIS A 732 14.02 -42.92 -27.68
C HIS A 732 14.54 -42.87 -26.23
N GLY A 733 13.65 -42.99 -25.23
CA GLY A 733 14.03 -43.06 -23.81
C GLY A 733 14.44 -41.73 -23.18
N ILE A 734 14.07 -40.60 -23.80
CA ILE A 734 14.16 -39.27 -23.17
C ILE A 734 12.96 -39.10 -22.22
N PRO A 735 13.16 -38.59 -20.98
CA PRO A 735 12.09 -38.46 -20.00
C PRO A 735 11.26 -37.19 -20.27
N THR A 736 10.28 -37.34 -21.17
CA THR A 736 9.30 -36.31 -21.53
C THR A 736 7.88 -36.72 -21.08
N PRO A 737 6.96 -35.77 -20.83
CA PRO A 737 5.56 -36.06 -20.54
C PRO A 737 4.93 -36.96 -21.62
N GLY A 738 4.25 -38.03 -21.19
CA GLY A 738 3.56 -38.94 -22.11
C GLY A 738 2.27 -38.32 -22.63
N VAL A 739 2.07 -38.27 -23.94
CA VAL A 739 0.85 -37.70 -24.55
C VAL A 739 -0.27 -38.74 -24.54
N TYR A 740 -1.38 -38.45 -23.87
CA TYR A 740 -2.55 -39.34 -23.82
C TYR A 740 -3.52 -39.06 -24.97
N ALA A 741 -3.77 -37.79 -25.30
CA ALA A 741 -4.56 -37.37 -26.45
C ALA A 741 -4.26 -35.91 -26.78
N TRP A 742 -4.55 -35.49 -28.02
CA TRP A 742 -4.40 -34.10 -28.44
C TRP A 742 -5.35 -33.80 -29.60
N CYS A 743 -5.73 -32.53 -29.75
CA CYS A 743 -6.46 -32.03 -30.90
C CYS A 743 -5.88 -30.69 -31.34
N SER A 744 -5.45 -30.63 -32.60
CA SER A 744 -4.88 -29.46 -33.27
C SER A 744 -5.92 -28.73 -34.14
N THR A 745 -7.20 -28.81 -33.80
CA THR A 745 -8.25 -28.02 -34.45
C THR A 745 -9.35 -27.70 -33.43
N LYS A 746 -9.99 -26.54 -33.56
CA LYS A 746 -11.16 -26.13 -32.76
C LYS A 746 -12.43 -26.95 -33.07
N ALA A 747 -12.41 -27.77 -34.12
CA ALA A 747 -13.52 -28.61 -34.58
C ALA A 747 -13.66 -29.91 -33.75
N ASN A 748 -13.79 -29.78 -32.44
CA ASN A 748 -13.93 -30.90 -31.50
C ASN A 748 -14.87 -30.50 -30.34
N PRO A 749 -15.35 -31.45 -29.49
CA PRO A 749 -16.34 -31.16 -28.44
C PRO A 749 -15.92 -30.11 -27.40
N VAL A 750 -14.63 -29.87 -27.21
CA VAL A 750 -14.10 -28.84 -26.29
C VAL A 750 -14.18 -27.44 -26.90
N GLY A 751 -14.23 -27.32 -28.23
CA GLY A 751 -14.22 -26.02 -28.95
C GLY A 751 -12.83 -25.35 -29.06
N ALA A 752 -11.79 -25.96 -28.49
CA ALA A 752 -10.42 -25.45 -28.43
C ALA A 752 -9.39 -26.49 -28.86
N GLU A 753 -8.23 -26.03 -29.32
CA GLU A 753 -7.05 -26.90 -29.43
C GLU A 753 -6.58 -27.32 -28.03
N TYR A 754 -6.05 -28.54 -27.90
CA TYR A 754 -5.55 -29.05 -26.62
C TYR A 754 -4.50 -30.15 -26.80
N ILE A 755 -3.67 -30.33 -25.78
CA ILE A 755 -2.81 -31.49 -25.58
C ILE A 755 -2.93 -31.97 -24.14
N LEU A 756 -3.22 -33.26 -23.98
CA LEU A 756 -3.39 -33.94 -22.70
C LEU A 756 -2.18 -34.84 -22.46
N MET A 757 -1.50 -34.62 -21.35
CA MET A 757 -0.24 -35.27 -21.02
C MET A 757 -0.18 -35.74 -19.58
N GLU A 758 0.71 -36.69 -19.32
CA GLU A 758 1.14 -37.12 -18.00
C GLU A 758 1.69 -35.94 -17.19
N LYS A 759 1.25 -35.79 -15.93
CA LYS A 759 2.02 -34.99 -14.97
C LYS A 759 3.24 -35.82 -14.55
N LEU A 760 4.44 -35.31 -14.77
CA LEU A 760 5.65 -35.94 -14.26
C LEU A 760 5.82 -35.61 -12.77
N ASP A 761 6.16 -36.62 -11.97
CA ASP A 761 6.43 -36.46 -10.55
C ASP A 761 7.88 -35.96 -10.33
N GLY A 762 8.03 -34.81 -9.68
CA GLY A 762 9.31 -34.21 -9.35
C GLY A 762 9.17 -32.73 -8.98
N THR A 763 10.17 -32.20 -8.28
CA THR A 763 10.26 -30.78 -7.93
C THR A 763 10.99 -30.03 -9.07
N PRO A 764 10.49 -28.88 -9.54
CA PRO A 764 11.23 -28.00 -10.45
C PRO A 764 12.60 -27.65 -9.88
N LEU A 765 13.65 -27.65 -10.71
CA LEU A 765 14.99 -27.38 -10.22
C LEU A 765 15.09 -25.96 -9.62
N GLY A 766 14.40 -24.97 -10.20
CA GLY A 766 14.43 -23.58 -9.74
C GLY A 766 14.14 -23.41 -8.24
N ASP A 767 13.10 -24.08 -7.74
CA ASP A 767 12.64 -24.05 -6.35
C ASP A 767 13.74 -24.40 -5.33
N ILE A 768 14.69 -25.26 -5.73
CA ILE A 768 15.76 -25.78 -4.87
C ILE A 768 17.18 -25.33 -5.31
N TRP A 769 17.33 -24.76 -6.51
CA TRP A 769 18.62 -24.47 -7.16
C TRP A 769 19.55 -23.58 -6.35
N TYR A 770 18.98 -22.55 -5.72
CA TYR A 770 19.69 -21.56 -4.91
C TYR A 770 20.07 -22.08 -3.50
N ALA A 771 19.39 -23.14 -3.04
CA ALA A 771 19.67 -23.83 -1.78
C ALA A 771 20.70 -24.98 -1.93
N MET A 772 20.86 -25.54 -3.15
CA MET A 772 21.78 -26.65 -3.41
C MET A 772 23.25 -26.33 -3.08
N THR A 773 23.96 -27.34 -2.58
CA THR A 773 25.41 -27.26 -2.38
C THR A 773 26.18 -27.40 -3.71
N PRO A 774 27.44 -26.93 -3.79
CA PRO A 774 28.29 -27.12 -4.97
C PRO A 774 28.45 -28.58 -5.44
N LYS A 775 28.34 -29.55 -4.53
CA LYS A 775 28.39 -30.99 -4.86
C LYS A 775 27.12 -31.48 -5.55
N GLU A 776 25.96 -30.97 -5.14
CA GLU A 776 24.68 -31.29 -5.75
C GLU A 776 24.55 -30.61 -7.12
N GLN A 777 24.93 -29.33 -7.22
CA GLN A 777 25.04 -28.62 -8.50
C GLN A 777 25.96 -29.34 -9.49
N HIS A 778 27.10 -29.90 -9.03
CA HIS A 778 27.96 -30.77 -9.84
C HIS A 778 27.26 -32.07 -10.30
N LYS A 779 26.48 -32.72 -9.42
CA LYS A 779 25.70 -33.93 -9.78
C LYS A 779 24.61 -33.61 -10.81
N ILE A 780 23.88 -32.51 -10.63
CA ILE A 780 22.80 -32.09 -11.53
C ILE A 780 23.36 -31.64 -12.88
N MET A 781 24.38 -30.78 -12.89
CA MET A 781 24.97 -30.29 -14.14
C MET A 781 25.54 -31.43 -15.01
N LYS A 782 26.14 -32.44 -14.37
CA LYS A 782 26.57 -33.67 -15.08
C LYS A 782 25.38 -34.35 -15.78
N GLN A 783 24.26 -34.53 -15.08
CA GLN A 783 23.06 -35.19 -15.63
C GLN A 783 22.41 -34.39 -16.77
N ILE A 784 22.36 -33.07 -16.66
CA ILE A 784 21.84 -32.19 -17.72
C ILE A 784 22.64 -32.40 -19.02
N VAL A 785 23.97 -32.36 -18.94
CA VAL A 785 24.83 -32.60 -20.10
C VAL A 785 24.75 -34.05 -20.61
N GLU A 786 24.60 -35.05 -19.72
CA GLU A 786 24.36 -36.45 -20.12
C GLU A 786 23.05 -36.60 -20.92
N TRP A 787 22.00 -35.84 -20.58
CA TRP A 787 20.74 -35.81 -21.33
C TRP A 787 20.83 -35.02 -22.64
N GLU A 788 21.52 -33.86 -22.67
CA GLU A 788 21.77 -33.14 -23.92
C GLU A 788 22.63 -33.96 -24.90
N THR A 789 23.61 -34.71 -24.41
CA THR A 789 24.40 -35.66 -25.22
C THR A 789 23.49 -36.70 -25.87
N ARG A 790 22.52 -37.25 -25.12
CA ARG A 790 21.53 -38.22 -25.67
C ARG A 790 20.64 -37.57 -26.72
N LEU A 791 20.11 -36.37 -26.47
CA LEU A 791 19.30 -35.61 -27.45
C LEU A 791 20.07 -35.35 -28.75
N MET A 792 21.31 -34.86 -28.66
CA MET A 792 22.15 -34.58 -29.83
C MET A 792 22.69 -35.84 -30.52
N SER A 793 22.54 -37.02 -29.93
CA SER A 793 22.88 -38.31 -30.58
C SER A 793 21.78 -38.86 -31.48
N LEU A 794 20.57 -38.28 -31.45
CA LEU A 794 19.47 -38.67 -32.31
C LEU A 794 19.74 -38.25 -33.77
N GLU A 795 19.65 -39.21 -34.69
CA GLU A 795 19.92 -38.98 -36.11
C GLU A 795 18.68 -38.48 -36.85
N PHE A 796 18.78 -37.31 -37.52
CA PHE A 796 17.73 -36.77 -38.37
C PHE A 796 18.24 -36.52 -39.80
N PRO A 797 17.43 -36.81 -40.84
CA PRO A 797 17.84 -36.62 -42.23
C PRO A 797 17.79 -35.15 -42.69
N ALA A 798 17.08 -34.27 -41.97
CA ALA A 798 16.87 -32.87 -42.32
C ALA A 798 16.61 -32.01 -41.08
N CYS A 799 16.71 -30.69 -41.23
CA CYS A 799 16.35 -29.71 -40.21
C CYS A 799 14.87 -29.27 -40.36
N GLY A 800 14.25 -28.82 -39.28
CA GLY A 800 12.82 -28.46 -39.21
C GLY A 800 12.13 -29.03 -37.97
N SER A 801 10.81 -28.95 -37.91
CA SER A 801 10.02 -29.48 -36.78
C SER A 801 9.43 -30.87 -37.11
N LEU A 802 9.22 -31.70 -36.09
CA LEU A 802 8.63 -33.04 -36.24
C LEU A 802 7.12 -32.96 -36.33
N TYR A 803 6.49 -33.82 -37.13
CA TYR A 803 5.03 -33.91 -37.29
C TYR A 803 4.63 -35.36 -37.62
N TYR A 804 3.41 -35.75 -37.29
CA TYR A 804 2.82 -36.97 -37.81
C TYR A 804 2.49 -36.82 -39.31
N GLN A 805 2.55 -37.93 -40.06
CA GLN A 805 2.36 -37.95 -41.52
C GLN A 805 1.02 -37.36 -41.99
N LYS A 806 -0.01 -37.37 -41.13
CA LYS A 806 -1.37 -36.89 -41.41
C LYS A 806 -1.49 -35.36 -41.39
N ASP A 807 -0.63 -34.67 -40.64
CA ASP A 807 -0.72 -33.23 -40.35
C ASP A 807 0.13 -32.38 -41.32
N LEU A 808 0.93 -32.99 -42.19
CA LEU A 808 1.73 -32.30 -43.21
C LEU A 808 1.18 -32.46 -44.63
N PRO A 809 1.12 -31.37 -45.43
CA PRO A 809 0.76 -31.45 -46.83
C PRO A 809 1.80 -32.24 -47.64
N THR A 810 1.32 -32.97 -48.66
CA THR A 810 2.09 -34.01 -49.37
C THR A 810 3.36 -33.53 -50.07
N GLN A 811 3.51 -32.22 -50.31
CA GLN A 811 4.57 -31.62 -51.12
C GLN A 811 5.78 -31.12 -50.31
N ARG A 812 5.72 -31.10 -48.96
CA ARG A 812 6.80 -30.58 -48.10
C ARG A 812 7.02 -31.46 -46.86
N LYS A 813 7.45 -32.71 -47.05
CA LYS A 813 7.82 -33.61 -45.95
C LYS A 813 9.05 -34.46 -46.27
N VAL A 814 9.94 -34.62 -45.28
CA VAL A 814 11.05 -35.57 -45.32
C VAL A 814 10.69 -36.72 -44.38
N PRO A 815 10.43 -37.94 -44.89
CA PRO A 815 10.06 -39.06 -44.02
C PRO A 815 11.30 -39.58 -43.28
N LEU A 816 11.22 -39.70 -41.96
CA LEU A 816 12.20 -40.47 -41.18
C LEU A 816 12.09 -41.94 -41.62
N PRO A 817 13.18 -42.64 -42.02
CA PRO A 817 14.60 -42.29 -41.87
C PRO A 817 15.35 -41.94 -43.19
N ASN A 818 14.68 -41.46 -44.25
CA ASN A 818 15.31 -41.30 -45.57
C ASN A 818 16.34 -40.15 -45.62
N HIS A 819 17.63 -40.49 -45.82
CA HIS A 819 18.78 -39.56 -45.84
C HIS A 819 18.86 -38.55 -47.02
N ASN A 820 17.76 -38.24 -47.73
CA ASN A 820 17.75 -37.17 -48.73
C ASN A 820 17.52 -35.81 -48.06
N GLY A 821 18.57 -35.31 -47.40
CA GLY A 821 18.51 -34.10 -46.59
C GLY A 821 18.45 -32.78 -47.36
N SER A 822 17.83 -31.78 -46.73
CA SER A 822 17.83 -30.38 -47.17
C SER A 822 19.18 -29.71 -46.85
N SER A 823 19.58 -28.73 -47.66
CA SER A 823 20.76 -27.90 -47.35
C SER A 823 20.49 -26.98 -46.16
N SER A 824 21.47 -26.78 -45.28
CA SER A 824 21.36 -25.78 -44.20
C SER A 824 21.19 -24.35 -44.74
N SER A 825 21.61 -24.07 -45.98
CA SER A 825 21.34 -22.79 -46.66
C SER A 825 19.84 -22.49 -46.82
N ASP A 826 18.99 -23.52 -46.96
CA ASP A 826 17.53 -23.33 -47.08
C ASP A 826 16.91 -22.85 -45.76
N LEU A 827 17.52 -23.19 -44.61
CA LEU A 827 17.08 -22.78 -43.28
C LEU A 827 17.33 -21.29 -43.02
N PHE A 828 18.53 -20.78 -43.36
CA PHE A 828 18.83 -19.34 -43.30
C PHE A 828 17.90 -18.54 -44.22
N ARG A 829 17.62 -19.04 -45.43
CA ARG A 829 16.65 -18.41 -46.33
C ARG A 829 15.24 -18.39 -45.73
N ALA A 830 14.78 -19.51 -45.17
CA ALA A 830 13.40 -19.66 -44.68
C ALA A 830 13.02 -18.71 -43.54
N VAL A 831 13.93 -18.43 -42.58
CA VAL A 831 13.62 -17.51 -41.47
C VAL A 831 13.43 -16.08 -41.96
N SER A 832 14.29 -15.61 -42.87
CA SER A 832 14.21 -14.26 -43.42
C SER A 832 13.08 -14.13 -44.46
N GLU A 833 12.77 -15.16 -45.25
CA GLU A 833 11.57 -15.18 -46.12
C GLU A 833 10.28 -15.08 -45.30
N ARG A 834 10.19 -15.78 -44.16
CA ARG A 834 9.06 -15.69 -43.24
C ARG A 834 8.91 -14.27 -42.70
N GLU A 835 9.96 -13.73 -42.09
CA GLU A 835 9.90 -12.41 -41.46
C GLU A 835 9.69 -11.29 -42.49
N LEU A 836 10.34 -11.35 -43.66
CA LEU A 836 10.15 -10.37 -44.72
C LEU A 836 8.72 -10.37 -45.27
N THR A 837 8.06 -11.53 -45.32
CA THR A 837 6.65 -11.64 -45.72
C THR A 837 5.73 -11.04 -44.67
N TRP A 838 5.97 -11.33 -43.38
CA TRP A 838 5.22 -10.78 -42.26
C TRP A 838 5.39 -9.26 -42.13
N ALA A 839 6.64 -8.77 -42.14
CA ALA A 839 6.94 -7.36 -42.04
C ALA A 839 6.32 -6.55 -43.19
N LYS A 840 6.36 -7.04 -44.44
CA LYS A 840 5.71 -6.38 -45.58
C LYS A 840 4.17 -6.35 -45.50
N ALA A 841 3.56 -7.31 -44.81
CA ALA A 841 2.10 -7.41 -44.71
C ALA A 841 1.53 -6.67 -43.49
N TYR A 842 2.26 -6.64 -42.37
CA TYR A 842 1.72 -6.25 -41.06
C TYR A 842 2.58 -5.26 -40.26
N ALA A 843 3.85 -5.04 -40.60
CA ALA A 843 4.67 -4.11 -39.83
C ALA A 843 4.19 -2.66 -40.03
N LYS A 844 4.07 -1.95 -38.91
CA LYS A 844 3.77 -0.51 -38.86
C LYS A 844 4.96 0.24 -38.25
N PRO A 845 5.12 1.55 -38.51
CA PRO A 845 5.97 2.38 -37.68
C PRO A 845 5.57 2.23 -36.22
N ARG A 846 6.55 2.00 -35.34
CA ARG A 846 6.33 1.81 -33.90
C ARG A 846 7.50 2.34 -33.09
N LEU A 847 7.28 2.67 -31.82
CA LEU A 847 8.38 2.81 -30.87
C LEU A 847 9.10 1.46 -30.67
N PRO A 848 10.42 1.44 -30.39
CA PRO A 848 11.11 0.27 -29.87
C PRO A 848 10.34 -0.40 -28.73
N TYR A 849 10.21 -1.72 -28.82
CA TYR A 849 9.64 -2.57 -27.78
C TYR A 849 10.48 -2.46 -26.48
N GLU A 850 11.79 -2.71 -26.58
CA GLU A 850 12.72 -2.44 -25.49
C GLU A 850 12.84 -0.94 -25.25
N ARG A 851 12.32 -0.48 -24.10
CA ARG A 851 12.06 0.94 -23.83
C ARG A 851 13.33 1.78 -23.75
N LEU A 852 14.43 1.25 -23.22
CA LEU A 852 15.70 1.99 -23.18
C LEU A 852 16.29 2.25 -24.58
N TYR A 853 15.87 1.50 -25.63
CA TYR A 853 16.28 1.85 -26.99
C TYR A 853 15.61 3.13 -27.50
N ARG A 854 14.48 3.56 -26.92
CA ARG A 854 13.73 4.73 -27.40
C ARG A 854 14.55 6.02 -27.35
N GLU A 855 15.42 6.18 -26.34
CA GLU A 855 16.34 7.31 -26.21
C GLU A 855 17.35 7.37 -27.38
N ILE A 856 17.85 6.21 -27.85
CA ILE A 856 18.77 6.09 -28.98
C ILE A 856 18.17 6.69 -30.27
N TYR A 857 16.84 6.67 -30.38
CA TYR A 857 16.05 7.20 -31.50
C TYR A 857 15.34 8.52 -31.17
N GLY A 858 15.65 9.18 -30.05
CA GLY A 858 15.02 10.44 -29.65
C GLY A 858 13.50 10.30 -29.45
N PHE A 859 13.06 9.18 -28.88
CA PHE A 859 11.66 8.85 -28.58
C PHE A 859 10.71 8.91 -29.80
N CYS A 860 11.23 8.76 -31.01
CA CYS A 860 10.46 8.72 -32.25
C CYS A 860 10.08 7.28 -32.67
N GLN A 861 8.91 7.12 -33.30
CA GLN A 861 8.56 5.89 -34.02
C GLN A 861 9.55 5.61 -35.16
N ILE A 862 9.85 4.34 -35.39
CA ILE A 862 10.81 3.88 -36.39
C ILE A 862 10.04 3.20 -37.53
N SER A 863 10.32 3.58 -38.79
CA SER A 863 9.73 2.89 -39.94
C SER A 863 10.33 1.48 -40.15
N PRO A 864 9.50 0.45 -40.44
CA PRO A 864 9.99 -0.88 -40.79
C PRO A 864 10.79 -0.94 -42.10
N ASP A 865 10.74 0.08 -42.96
CA ASP A 865 11.43 0.09 -44.27
C ASP A 865 12.91 -0.32 -44.19
N ARG A 866 13.61 0.18 -43.16
CA ARG A 866 15.03 -0.12 -42.93
C ARG A 866 15.27 -1.58 -42.54
N HIS A 867 14.34 -2.19 -41.81
CA HIS A 867 14.39 -3.59 -41.41
C HIS A 867 14.01 -4.51 -42.59
N ILE A 868 12.98 -4.14 -43.35
CA ILE A 868 12.59 -4.80 -44.62
C ILE A 868 13.76 -4.80 -45.62
N GLN A 869 14.53 -3.72 -45.70
CA GLN A 869 15.76 -3.68 -46.49
C GLN A 869 16.86 -4.60 -45.92
N ASN A 870 17.08 -4.62 -44.60
CA ASN A 870 18.07 -5.52 -43.99
C ASN A 870 17.77 -7.00 -44.25
N LEU A 871 16.50 -7.40 -44.14
CA LEU A 871 16.05 -8.76 -44.47
C LEU A 871 16.28 -9.06 -45.96
N SER A 872 16.02 -8.10 -46.84
CA SER A 872 16.26 -8.24 -48.28
C SER A 872 17.77 -8.36 -48.60
N ASP A 873 18.62 -7.56 -47.95
CA ASP A 873 20.08 -7.63 -48.03
C ASP A 873 20.58 -9.00 -47.51
N TYR A 874 20.05 -9.47 -46.38
CA TYR A 874 20.36 -10.76 -45.76
C TYR A 874 20.05 -11.94 -46.69
N LEU A 875 18.91 -11.90 -47.40
CA LEU A 875 18.55 -12.93 -48.38
C LEU A 875 19.56 -13.04 -49.53
N THR A 876 20.34 -11.99 -49.82
CA THR A 876 21.45 -12.10 -50.78
C THR A 876 22.65 -12.88 -50.23
N LEU A 877 22.84 -12.87 -48.91
CA LEU A 877 23.91 -13.60 -48.21
C LEU A 877 23.51 -15.05 -47.90
N ALA A 878 22.23 -15.31 -47.59
CA ALA A 878 21.73 -16.60 -47.12
C ALA A 878 22.19 -17.85 -47.93
N PRO A 879 22.30 -17.82 -49.28
CA PRO A 879 22.85 -18.96 -50.04
C PRO A 879 24.29 -19.33 -49.69
N CYS A 880 25.08 -18.37 -49.18
CA CYS A 880 26.47 -18.55 -48.77
C CYS A 880 26.66 -18.87 -47.28
N LEU A 881 25.58 -18.83 -46.47
CA LEU A 881 25.61 -19.10 -45.02
C LEU A 881 25.41 -20.58 -44.66
N GLY A 882 25.19 -21.46 -45.64
CA GLY A 882 25.06 -22.90 -45.37
C GLY A 882 26.37 -23.53 -44.92
N PHE A 883 26.34 -24.33 -43.85
CA PHE A 883 27.48 -25.14 -43.44
C PHE A 883 27.82 -26.20 -44.50
N LYS A 884 29.11 -26.54 -44.63
CA LYS A 884 29.57 -27.58 -45.57
C LYS A 884 28.98 -28.94 -45.20
N ALA A 885 28.51 -29.69 -46.21
CA ALA A 885 27.87 -30.99 -46.02
C ALA A 885 28.72 -32.04 -45.26
N ALA A 886 30.05 -31.90 -45.27
CA ALA A 886 30.99 -32.78 -44.57
C ALA A 886 31.39 -32.29 -43.16
N SER A 887 30.92 -31.12 -42.71
CA SER A 887 31.22 -30.56 -41.39
C SER A 887 30.22 -31.06 -40.34
N SER A 888 30.70 -31.35 -39.13
CA SER A 888 29.86 -31.65 -37.96
C SER A 888 28.86 -30.53 -37.65
N LEU A 889 29.22 -29.26 -37.92
CA LEU A 889 28.34 -28.11 -37.74
C LEU A 889 27.06 -28.18 -38.59
N ASN A 890 27.08 -28.92 -39.71
CA ASN A 890 25.92 -29.13 -40.58
C ASN A 890 25.00 -30.26 -40.10
N ARG A 891 25.41 -31.07 -39.12
CA ARG A 891 24.67 -32.25 -38.64
C ARG A 891 23.36 -31.81 -37.98
N PRO A 892 22.18 -32.28 -38.44
CA PRO A 892 20.92 -31.99 -37.76
C PRO A 892 20.90 -32.60 -36.36
N VAL A 893 20.55 -31.80 -35.36
CA VAL A 893 20.39 -32.20 -33.95
C VAL A 893 19.11 -31.61 -33.36
N ILE A 894 18.54 -32.32 -32.39
CA ILE A 894 17.45 -31.80 -31.54
C ILE A 894 18.01 -31.40 -30.18
N ARG A 895 17.45 -30.35 -29.59
CA ARG A 895 17.82 -29.82 -28.28
C ARG A 895 16.56 -29.29 -27.58
N HIS A 896 16.57 -29.24 -26.26
CA HIS A 896 15.52 -28.55 -25.52
C HIS A 896 15.43 -27.07 -25.95
N PRO A 897 14.24 -26.53 -26.25
CA PRO A 897 14.10 -25.16 -26.75
C PRO A 897 14.43 -24.11 -25.69
N ASP A 898 14.03 -24.35 -24.44
CA ASP A 898 14.26 -23.44 -23.31
C ASP A 898 14.68 -24.21 -22.05
N LEU A 899 15.99 -24.47 -21.91
CA LEU A 899 16.57 -25.31 -20.85
C LEU A 899 16.86 -24.51 -19.57
N GLN A 900 15.81 -23.89 -19.02
CA GLN A 900 15.85 -23.17 -17.75
C GLN A 900 15.55 -24.09 -16.54
N PRO A 901 15.94 -23.73 -15.30
CA PRO A 901 15.72 -24.56 -14.11
C PRO A 901 14.26 -25.01 -13.90
N ASN A 902 13.27 -24.15 -14.16
CA ASN A 902 11.86 -24.50 -13.94
C ASN A 902 11.35 -25.60 -14.88
N ASN A 903 12.02 -25.80 -16.02
CA ASN A 903 11.70 -26.83 -17.01
C ASN A 903 12.39 -28.18 -16.75
N ILE A 904 13.18 -28.30 -15.67
CA ILE A 904 13.93 -29.50 -15.29
C ILE A 904 13.36 -30.04 -13.98
N LEU A 905 12.77 -31.23 -14.00
CA LEU A 905 12.20 -31.87 -12.81
C LEU A 905 13.21 -32.80 -12.15
N ILE A 906 13.26 -32.76 -10.83
CA ILE A 906 14.24 -33.47 -9.99
C ILE A 906 13.54 -34.26 -8.88
N SER A 907 14.04 -35.46 -8.58
CA SER A 907 13.61 -36.28 -7.43
C SER A 907 14.29 -35.89 -6.12
N ASP A 908 13.74 -36.34 -4.99
CA ASP A 908 14.34 -36.21 -3.65
C ASP A 908 15.80 -36.72 -3.55
N ALA A 909 16.23 -37.57 -4.50
CA ALA A 909 17.60 -38.09 -4.59
C ALA A 909 18.55 -37.19 -5.41
N ASN A 910 18.13 -35.99 -5.82
CA ASN A 910 18.81 -35.12 -6.77
C ASN A 910 19.10 -35.83 -8.10
N GLU A 911 18.08 -36.47 -8.69
CA GLU A 911 18.16 -37.09 -10.03
C GLU A 911 17.19 -36.42 -10.99
N VAL A 912 17.62 -36.15 -12.21
CA VAL A 912 16.78 -35.52 -13.25
C VAL A 912 15.77 -36.55 -13.76
N VAL A 913 14.51 -36.36 -13.37
CA VAL A 913 13.39 -37.27 -13.66
C VAL A 913 12.59 -36.87 -14.89
N GLY A 914 12.71 -35.62 -15.37
CA GLY A 914 12.11 -35.23 -16.64
C GLY A 914 12.34 -33.79 -17.07
N PHE A 915 11.99 -33.52 -18.33
CA PHE A 915 12.04 -32.21 -18.97
C PHE A 915 10.66 -31.82 -19.48
N VAL A 916 10.21 -30.61 -19.15
CA VAL A 916 8.90 -30.06 -19.54
C VAL A 916 9.05 -28.81 -20.41
N ASP A 917 7.95 -28.42 -21.04
CA ASP A 917 7.86 -27.33 -22.02
C ASP A 917 8.72 -27.51 -23.29
N TRP A 918 8.29 -28.45 -24.13
CA TRP A 918 8.90 -28.74 -25.43
C TRP A 918 8.33 -27.87 -26.57
N GLN A 919 7.67 -26.76 -26.26
CA GLN A 919 7.10 -25.86 -27.27
C GLN A 919 8.15 -25.28 -28.20
N HIS A 920 7.80 -25.16 -29.48
CA HIS A 920 8.68 -24.66 -30.54
C HIS A 920 9.99 -25.45 -30.75
N CYS A 921 10.14 -26.62 -30.13
CA CYS A 921 11.30 -27.49 -30.34
C CYS A 921 11.48 -27.80 -31.84
N THR A 922 12.70 -27.57 -32.33
CA THR A 922 13.05 -27.61 -33.75
C THR A 922 14.41 -28.24 -33.92
N ILE A 923 14.55 -29.11 -34.92
CA ILE A 923 15.82 -29.73 -35.33
C ILE A 923 16.60 -28.69 -36.14
N LEU A 924 17.81 -28.37 -35.69
CA LEU A 924 18.70 -27.38 -36.29
C LEU A 924 20.06 -28.03 -36.58
N PRO A 925 20.89 -27.48 -37.49
CA PRO A 925 22.29 -27.87 -37.60
C PRO A 925 22.99 -27.64 -36.25
N LEU A 926 23.96 -28.50 -35.89
CA LEU A 926 24.73 -28.38 -34.65
C LEU A 926 25.33 -26.98 -34.47
N GLY A 927 25.83 -26.36 -35.56
CA GLY A 927 26.36 -25.00 -35.54
C GLY A 927 25.34 -23.91 -35.17
N LEU A 928 24.04 -24.16 -35.28
CA LEU A 928 22.97 -23.26 -34.80
C LEU A 928 22.38 -23.68 -33.44
N ALA A 929 22.40 -24.96 -33.09
CA ALA A 929 21.88 -25.47 -31.81
C ALA A 929 22.87 -25.37 -30.64
N ALA A 930 24.16 -25.31 -30.94
CA ALA A 930 25.23 -25.25 -29.94
C ALA A 930 25.18 -23.95 -29.11
N GLY A 931 25.47 -24.06 -27.82
CA GLY A 931 25.45 -22.93 -26.88
C GLY A 931 25.30 -23.40 -25.44
N ILE A 932 25.63 -22.53 -24.49
CA ILE A 932 25.37 -22.74 -23.06
C ILE A 932 23.99 -22.12 -22.74
N PRO A 933 23.08 -22.80 -22.00
CA PRO A 933 21.77 -22.24 -21.63
C PRO A 933 21.88 -20.93 -20.86
N LYS A 934 20.89 -20.04 -21.00
CA LYS A 934 20.91 -18.67 -20.44
C LYS A 934 21.17 -18.63 -18.94
N ASP A 935 20.52 -19.51 -18.18
CA ASP A 935 20.61 -19.61 -16.71
C ASP A 935 21.90 -20.27 -16.21
N PHE A 936 22.64 -20.92 -17.12
CA PHE A 936 23.90 -21.60 -16.84
C PHE A 936 25.12 -20.88 -17.41
N GLN A 937 24.94 -19.87 -18.26
CA GLN A 937 26.04 -19.06 -18.79
C GLN A 937 26.38 -17.86 -17.90
N ASN A 938 27.60 -17.36 -18.04
CA ASN A 938 28.12 -16.18 -17.34
C ASN A 938 29.07 -15.39 -18.25
N TYR A 939 28.65 -15.16 -19.50
CA TYR A 939 29.39 -14.32 -20.46
C TYR A 939 29.48 -12.87 -19.97
N GLY A 940 30.54 -12.16 -20.33
CA GLY A 940 30.90 -10.85 -19.75
C GLY A 940 31.76 -10.93 -18.49
N ASP A 941 31.89 -12.11 -17.85
CA ASP A 941 32.84 -12.35 -16.77
C ASP A 941 34.19 -12.86 -17.33
N PRO A 942 35.30 -12.11 -17.19
CA PRO A 942 36.60 -12.47 -17.76
C PRO A 942 37.25 -13.74 -17.21
N ASP A 943 36.77 -14.27 -16.08
CA ASP A 943 37.24 -15.55 -15.53
C ASP A 943 36.43 -16.71 -16.12
N SER A 944 35.12 -16.50 -16.32
CA SER A 944 34.21 -17.48 -16.91
C SER A 944 34.50 -17.68 -18.40
N GLU A 945 34.69 -16.61 -19.16
CA GLU A 945 35.02 -16.68 -20.60
C GLU A 945 36.36 -17.37 -20.88
N LYS A 946 37.30 -17.29 -19.94
CA LYS A 946 38.59 -18.01 -20.01
C LYS A 946 38.51 -19.44 -19.50
N LEU A 947 37.34 -19.89 -19.04
CA LEU A 947 37.09 -21.17 -18.38
C LEU A 947 38.10 -21.44 -17.24
N ILE A 948 38.36 -20.41 -16.43
CA ILE A 948 39.20 -20.54 -15.23
C ILE A 948 38.41 -21.29 -14.16
N GLU A 949 39.04 -22.30 -13.54
CA GLU A 949 38.43 -23.05 -12.45
C GLU A 949 38.07 -22.10 -11.27
N PRO A 950 36.79 -21.98 -10.91
CA PRO A 950 36.35 -20.97 -9.96
C PRO A 950 36.67 -21.37 -8.52
N ARG A 951 37.13 -20.40 -7.73
CA ARG A 951 37.32 -20.57 -6.29
C ARG A 951 35.96 -20.59 -5.60
N ILE A 952 35.71 -21.65 -4.84
CA ILE A 952 34.44 -21.86 -4.10
C ILE A 952 34.54 -21.30 -2.66
N ASP A 953 35.75 -21.07 -2.17
CA ASP A 953 36.00 -20.52 -0.83
C ASP A 953 35.48 -19.07 -0.71
N LEU A 954 34.73 -18.80 0.37
CA LEU A 954 34.21 -17.47 0.66
C LEU A 954 35.34 -16.51 1.10
N PRO A 955 35.23 -15.20 0.84
CA PRO A 955 36.20 -14.21 1.29
C PRO A 955 36.42 -14.23 2.82
N PRO A 956 37.63 -13.95 3.34
CA PRO A 956 37.90 -13.99 4.79
C PRO A 956 37.06 -13.03 5.65
N ASN A 957 36.46 -12.02 5.01
CA ASN A 957 35.60 -11.01 5.63
C ASN A 957 34.11 -11.24 5.35
N TYR A 958 33.71 -12.36 4.75
CA TYR A 958 32.35 -12.62 4.27
C TYR A 958 31.28 -12.40 5.34
N ASP A 959 31.44 -12.99 6.53
CA ASP A 959 30.48 -12.89 7.65
C ASP A 959 30.34 -11.45 8.21
N SER A 960 31.25 -10.54 7.85
CA SER A 960 31.23 -9.13 8.26
C SER A 960 30.61 -8.19 7.20
N LEU A 961 30.21 -8.72 6.04
CA LEU A 961 29.57 -7.95 4.97
C LEU A 961 28.05 -7.84 5.20
N PRO A 962 27.39 -6.80 4.68
CA PRO A 962 25.93 -6.74 4.61
C PRO A 962 25.34 -7.91 3.84
N GLU A 963 24.13 -8.34 4.21
CA GLU A 963 23.44 -9.50 3.63
C GLU A 963 23.31 -9.42 2.09
N SER A 964 23.01 -8.24 1.54
CA SER A 964 22.96 -8.01 0.09
C SER A 964 24.31 -8.25 -0.61
N ALA A 965 25.43 -7.89 0.03
CA ALA A 965 26.77 -8.15 -0.49
C ALA A 965 27.16 -9.65 -0.33
N GLN A 966 26.74 -10.29 0.76
CA GLN A 966 26.90 -11.73 0.97
C GLN A 966 26.17 -12.54 -0.12
N LEU A 967 24.91 -12.18 -0.44
CA LEU A 967 24.12 -12.77 -1.51
C LEU A 967 24.78 -12.57 -2.88
N SER A 968 25.20 -11.34 -3.21
CA SER A 968 25.88 -11.02 -4.47
C SER A 968 27.17 -11.83 -4.68
N ILE A 969 27.97 -12.04 -3.63
CA ILE A 969 29.19 -12.87 -3.69
C ILE A 969 28.84 -14.35 -3.93
N ARG A 970 27.86 -14.91 -3.20
CA ARG A 970 27.40 -16.29 -3.41
C ARG A 970 26.88 -16.50 -4.83
N GLU A 971 26.09 -15.57 -5.34
CA GLU A 971 25.51 -15.64 -6.68
C GLU A 971 26.59 -15.54 -7.77
N THR A 972 27.60 -14.69 -7.59
CA THR A 972 28.76 -14.60 -8.48
C THR A 972 29.55 -15.92 -8.51
N ILE A 973 29.83 -16.52 -7.35
CA ILE A 973 30.50 -17.83 -7.24
C ILE A 973 29.65 -18.92 -7.91
N ARG A 974 28.32 -18.91 -7.71
CA ARG A 974 27.38 -19.85 -8.33
C ARG A 974 27.41 -19.75 -9.85
N LYS A 975 27.23 -18.56 -10.44
CA LYS A 975 27.23 -18.36 -11.90
C LYS A 975 28.55 -18.83 -12.54
N ARG A 976 29.70 -18.48 -11.94
CA ARG A 976 31.02 -18.94 -12.37
C ARG A 976 31.15 -20.47 -12.32
N LEU A 977 30.73 -21.10 -11.21
CA LEU A 977 30.78 -22.55 -11.01
C LEU A 977 29.90 -23.29 -12.02
N VAL A 978 28.65 -22.85 -12.19
CA VAL A 978 27.67 -23.47 -13.09
C VAL A 978 28.14 -23.39 -14.55
N HIS A 979 28.64 -22.23 -15.00
CA HIS A 979 29.20 -22.04 -16.34
C HIS A 979 30.41 -22.95 -16.59
N PHE A 980 31.37 -22.96 -15.67
CA PHE A 980 32.57 -23.81 -15.75
C PHE A 980 32.20 -25.30 -15.79
N LEU A 981 31.29 -25.76 -14.92
CA LEU A 981 30.85 -27.14 -14.86
C LEU A 981 30.15 -27.59 -16.14
N TYR A 982 29.25 -26.76 -16.69
CA TYR A 982 28.59 -27.05 -17.96
C TYR A 982 29.64 -27.25 -19.06
N ALA A 983 30.51 -26.25 -19.28
CA ALA A 983 31.53 -26.31 -20.32
C ALA A 983 32.50 -27.50 -20.15
N ALA A 984 32.93 -27.78 -18.92
CA ALA A 984 33.82 -28.90 -18.61
C ALA A 984 33.16 -30.27 -18.83
N PHE A 985 31.87 -30.42 -18.50
CA PHE A 985 31.15 -31.66 -18.78
C PHE A 985 30.83 -31.82 -20.26
N THR A 986 30.43 -30.76 -20.96
CA THR A 986 30.18 -30.83 -22.41
C THR A 986 31.44 -31.24 -23.13
N ARG A 987 32.61 -30.67 -22.79
CA ARG A 987 33.90 -31.12 -23.33
C ARG A 987 34.18 -32.60 -23.13
N ARG A 988 33.78 -33.17 -22.00
CA ARG A 988 34.05 -34.57 -21.64
C ARG A 988 33.04 -35.57 -22.22
N LEU A 989 31.80 -35.13 -22.45
CA LEU A 989 30.67 -36.01 -22.80
C LEU A 989 30.17 -35.81 -24.23
N ASN A 990 30.40 -34.64 -24.82
CA ASN A 990 29.96 -34.24 -26.15
C ASN A 990 30.95 -33.23 -26.77
N GLU A 991 32.12 -33.74 -27.19
CA GLU A 991 33.22 -32.94 -27.73
C GLU A 991 32.78 -32.13 -28.98
N GLU A 992 31.94 -32.71 -29.86
CA GLU A 992 31.38 -31.98 -31.01
C GLU A 992 30.58 -30.74 -30.61
N HIS A 993 29.77 -30.83 -29.55
CA HIS A 993 28.99 -29.69 -29.03
C HIS A 993 29.87 -28.67 -28.35
N TYR A 994 30.91 -29.11 -27.62
CA TYR A 994 31.89 -28.20 -27.03
C TYR A 994 32.64 -27.40 -28.11
N ASP A 995 33.15 -28.06 -29.15
CA ASP A 995 33.85 -27.38 -30.24
C ASP A 995 32.90 -26.40 -30.96
N ALA A 996 31.64 -26.79 -31.19
CA ALA A 996 30.63 -25.92 -31.79
C ALA A 996 30.20 -24.73 -30.92
N ILE A 997 30.30 -24.81 -29.58
CA ILE A 997 30.02 -23.68 -28.67
C ILE A 997 31.06 -22.56 -28.84
N PHE A 998 32.33 -22.92 -29.06
CA PHE A 998 33.45 -21.97 -29.10
C PHE A 998 33.94 -21.66 -30.53
N ASP A 999 33.36 -22.28 -31.56
CA ASP A 999 33.67 -21.97 -32.96
C ASP A 999 33.19 -20.56 -33.37
N GLN A 1000 34.13 -19.74 -33.84
CA GLN A 1000 33.84 -18.35 -34.24
C GLN A 1000 32.87 -18.24 -35.42
N SER A 1001 32.84 -19.22 -36.32
CA SER A 1001 31.91 -19.22 -37.46
C SER A 1001 30.51 -19.58 -36.98
N ALA A 1002 30.35 -20.60 -36.13
CA ALA A 1002 29.08 -20.98 -35.51
C ALA A 1002 28.42 -19.80 -34.77
N ILE A 1003 29.18 -19.08 -33.93
CA ILE A 1003 28.68 -17.90 -33.20
C ILE A 1003 28.16 -16.79 -34.15
N LEU A 1004 28.84 -16.54 -35.28
CA LEU A 1004 28.39 -15.57 -36.28
C LEU A 1004 27.13 -16.05 -37.02
N HIS A 1005 27.07 -17.33 -37.39
CA HIS A 1005 25.87 -17.93 -38.00
C HIS A 1005 24.66 -17.89 -37.06
N GLN A 1006 24.85 -18.18 -35.76
CA GLN A 1006 23.80 -18.12 -34.74
C GLN A 1006 23.23 -16.71 -34.57
N ARG A 1007 24.10 -15.70 -34.46
CA ARG A 1007 23.67 -14.29 -34.37
C ARG A 1007 22.85 -13.88 -35.59
N LEU A 1008 23.40 -14.09 -36.78
CA LEU A 1008 22.72 -13.84 -38.06
C LEU A 1008 21.38 -14.57 -38.19
N PHE A 1009 21.30 -15.84 -37.78
CA PHE A 1009 20.08 -16.62 -37.82
C PHE A 1009 19.02 -16.10 -36.84
N LYS A 1010 19.44 -15.76 -35.62
CA LYS A 1010 18.56 -15.20 -34.59
C LYS A 1010 18.02 -13.83 -35.01
N SER A 1011 18.89 -12.88 -35.37
CA SER A 1011 18.47 -11.51 -35.69
C SER A 1011 17.70 -11.40 -37.01
N ALA A 1012 17.87 -12.32 -37.95
CA ALA A 1012 17.05 -12.40 -39.17
C ALA A 1012 15.71 -13.15 -38.98
N GLY A 1013 15.56 -13.87 -37.86
CA GLY A 1013 14.33 -14.58 -37.49
C GLY A 1013 13.51 -13.88 -36.39
N SER A 1014 13.99 -12.77 -35.85
CA SER A 1014 13.31 -11.95 -34.83
C SER A 1014 12.16 -11.13 -35.43
N PRO A 1015 11.03 -10.98 -34.71
CA PRO A 1015 9.89 -10.21 -35.18
C PRO A 1015 10.16 -8.70 -35.23
N TRP A 1016 9.35 -7.95 -36.00
CA TRP A 1016 9.40 -6.49 -36.03
C TRP A 1016 9.00 -5.82 -34.69
N GLU A 1017 10.01 -5.49 -33.89
CA GLU A 1017 9.89 -4.85 -32.57
C GLU A 1017 10.39 -3.40 -32.53
N GLY A 1018 10.51 -2.75 -33.69
CA GLY A 1018 11.06 -1.41 -33.83
C GLY A 1018 12.59 -1.38 -34.06
N ASP A 1019 13.31 -2.49 -33.85
CA ASP A 1019 14.75 -2.54 -34.13
C ASP A 1019 15.08 -2.73 -35.61
N SER A 1020 16.00 -1.90 -36.12
CA SER A 1020 16.59 -2.02 -37.45
C SER A 1020 18.13 -1.95 -37.44
N ILE A 1021 18.75 -2.01 -36.25
CA ILE A 1021 20.20 -1.98 -36.04
C ILE A 1021 20.76 -3.39 -35.92
N THR A 1022 20.22 -4.26 -35.05
CA THR A 1022 20.87 -5.52 -34.63
C THR A 1022 21.23 -6.41 -35.82
N LEU A 1023 20.26 -6.71 -36.69
CA LEU A 1023 20.49 -7.50 -37.90
C LEU A 1023 21.55 -6.88 -38.81
N ARG A 1024 21.55 -5.55 -38.99
CA ARG A 1024 22.55 -4.86 -39.82
C ARG A 1024 23.94 -4.91 -39.17
N ALA A 1025 24.02 -4.77 -37.84
CA ALA A 1025 25.27 -4.87 -37.09
C ALA A 1025 25.87 -6.28 -37.17
N ASP A 1026 25.05 -7.32 -37.02
CA ASP A 1026 25.48 -8.72 -37.20
C ASP A 1026 25.96 -8.98 -38.63
N MET A 1027 25.24 -8.48 -39.65
CA MET A 1027 25.67 -8.56 -41.04
C MET A 1027 26.99 -7.83 -41.30
N ILE A 1028 27.20 -6.62 -40.74
CA ILE A 1028 28.47 -5.89 -40.83
C ILE A 1028 29.60 -6.71 -40.19
N ARG A 1029 29.39 -7.28 -39.00
CA ARG A 1029 30.39 -8.13 -38.32
C ARG A 1029 30.70 -9.39 -39.12
N ALA A 1030 29.69 -10.04 -39.71
CA ALA A 1030 29.86 -11.20 -40.58
C ALA A 1030 30.61 -10.86 -41.88
N LEU A 1031 30.35 -9.69 -42.49
CA LEU A 1031 31.09 -9.20 -43.67
C LEU A 1031 32.56 -8.87 -43.33
N GLN A 1032 32.82 -8.28 -42.16
CA GLN A 1032 34.19 -8.03 -41.67
C GLN A 1032 34.96 -9.33 -41.40
N SER A 1033 34.26 -10.41 -41.03
CA SER A 1033 34.82 -11.74 -40.78
C SER A 1033 34.51 -12.77 -41.88
N TRP A 1034 34.15 -12.33 -43.10
CA TRP A 1034 33.67 -13.19 -44.19
C TRP A 1034 34.59 -14.38 -44.53
N PRO A 1035 35.94 -14.25 -44.53
CA PRO A 1035 36.83 -15.40 -44.74
C PRO A 1035 36.64 -16.47 -43.66
N ASN A 1036 36.51 -16.11 -42.39
CA ASN A 1036 36.33 -17.07 -41.30
C ASN A 1036 34.95 -17.75 -41.37
N LEU A 1037 33.94 -17.01 -41.83
CA LEU A 1037 32.57 -17.51 -42.00
C LEU A 1037 32.51 -18.67 -43.02
N ILE A 1038 33.21 -18.55 -44.15
CA ILE A 1038 33.17 -19.52 -45.27
C ILE A 1038 34.34 -20.53 -45.26
N SER A 1039 35.47 -20.20 -44.62
CA SER A 1039 36.71 -20.97 -44.75
C SER A 1039 36.92 -22.08 -43.71
N ALA A 1040 35.92 -22.45 -42.92
CA ALA A 1040 36.01 -23.63 -42.04
C ALA A 1040 36.31 -24.90 -42.87
N ASP A 1041 37.48 -25.51 -42.66
CA ASP A 1041 38.11 -26.62 -43.39
C ASP A 1041 38.54 -26.38 -44.84
N SER A 1042 39.86 -26.25 -45.00
CA SER A 1042 40.57 -25.95 -46.24
C SER A 1042 41.54 -27.05 -46.68
N VAL A 1043 41.05 -28.15 -47.27
CA VAL A 1043 41.86 -28.97 -48.21
C VAL A 1043 40.99 -29.51 -49.37
N GLY A 1044 41.04 -28.80 -50.52
CA GLY A 1044 40.89 -29.42 -51.85
C GLY A 1044 39.48 -29.60 -52.44
N ARG A 1045 39.12 -28.68 -53.37
CA ARG A 1045 37.99 -28.73 -54.34
C ARG A 1045 36.60 -28.59 -53.67
N GLU A 1046 35.65 -27.81 -54.19
CA GLU A 1046 35.49 -27.19 -55.51
C GLU A 1046 35.41 -25.65 -55.46
N ARG A 1047 35.52 -24.97 -56.62
CA ARG A 1047 35.38 -23.49 -56.69
C ARG A 1047 33.90 -23.08 -56.72
N GLY A 1048 33.31 -22.89 -55.55
CA GLY A 1048 31.99 -22.27 -55.38
C GLY A 1048 32.01 -20.73 -55.51
N THR A 1049 30.85 -20.14 -55.81
CA THR A 1049 30.69 -18.72 -56.19
C THR A 1049 30.65 -17.70 -55.04
N CYS A 1050 30.87 -18.11 -53.78
CA CYS A 1050 30.67 -17.28 -52.58
C CYS A 1050 31.93 -16.64 -51.95
N ASN A 1051 33.12 -16.76 -52.59
CA ASN A 1051 34.38 -16.28 -52.00
C ASN A 1051 34.45 -14.77 -51.70
N THR A 1052 33.55 -13.98 -52.28
CA THR A 1052 33.36 -12.55 -52.01
C THR A 1052 31.90 -12.29 -51.69
N PRO A 1053 31.57 -11.49 -50.66
CA PRO A 1053 30.17 -11.20 -50.35
C PRO A 1053 29.52 -10.39 -51.49
N SER A 1054 28.23 -10.64 -51.73
CA SER A 1054 27.39 -9.91 -52.69
C SER A 1054 27.06 -8.47 -52.24
N LEU A 1055 27.34 -8.17 -50.97
CA LEU A 1055 26.89 -6.96 -50.27
C LEU A 1055 28.08 -6.22 -49.68
N THR A 1056 28.09 -4.90 -49.81
CA THR A 1056 29.07 -4.01 -49.17
C THR A 1056 28.38 -2.78 -48.60
N TYR A 1057 28.82 -2.37 -47.42
CA TYR A 1057 28.39 -1.13 -46.77
C TYR A 1057 29.52 -0.10 -46.79
N SER A 1058 29.18 1.19 -46.82
CA SER A 1058 30.19 2.26 -46.76
C SER A 1058 30.76 2.41 -45.35
N ASP A 1059 32.01 2.88 -45.22
CA ASP A 1059 32.69 3.09 -43.93
C ASP A 1059 31.93 4.03 -42.97
N ARG A 1060 31.05 4.89 -43.53
CA ARG A 1060 30.12 5.69 -42.73
C ARG A 1060 29.01 4.82 -42.14
N VAL A 1061 28.29 4.07 -42.96
CA VAL A 1061 27.21 3.16 -42.50
C VAL A 1061 27.74 2.12 -41.50
N VAL A 1062 28.96 1.60 -41.73
CA VAL A 1062 29.63 0.68 -40.81
C VAL A 1062 29.86 1.32 -39.43
N ARG A 1063 30.46 2.51 -39.37
CA ARG A 1063 30.71 3.20 -38.10
C ARG A 1063 29.42 3.63 -37.40
N ASP A 1064 28.50 4.24 -38.15
CA ASP A 1064 27.23 4.75 -37.62
C ASP A 1064 26.39 3.58 -37.04
N THR A 1065 26.31 2.43 -37.73
CA THR A 1065 25.56 1.25 -37.24
C THR A 1065 26.22 0.60 -36.02
N LEU A 1066 27.55 0.43 -36.02
CA LEU A 1066 28.26 -0.20 -34.90
C LEU A 1066 28.28 0.69 -33.63
N ALA A 1067 28.21 2.01 -33.79
CA ALA A 1067 28.06 2.94 -32.65
C ALA A 1067 26.66 2.84 -32.02
N LEU A 1068 25.61 2.68 -32.83
CA LEU A 1068 24.24 2.50 -32.31
C LEU A 1068 24.06 1.10 -31.66
N ASP A 1069 24.65 0.06 -32.24
CA ASP A 1069 24.71 -1.30 -31.68
C ASP A 1069 25.45 -1.35 -30.33
N ALA A 1070 26.47 -0.49 -30.14
CA ALA A 1070 27.13 -0.34 -28.85
C ALA A 1070 26.21 0.30 -27.79
N ARG A 1071 25.46 1.36 -28.15
CA ARG A 1071 24.47 1.98 -27.25
C ARG A 1071 23.32 1.04 -26.89
N GLN A 1072 22.87 0.19 -27.82
CA GLN A 1072 21.87 -0.85 -27.50
C GLN A 1072 22.40 -1.82 -26.43
N LYS A 1073 23.66 -2.25 -26.53
CA LYS A 1073 24.28 -3.15 -25.53
C LYS A 1073 24.53 -2.49 -24.17
N GLU A 1074 24.78 -1.18 -24.15
CA GLU A 1074 24.83 -0.41 -22.90
C GLU A 1074 23.43 -0.35 -22.25
N ALA A 1075 22.38 -0.16 -23.05
CA ALA A 1075 20.99 -0.22 -22.59
C ALA A 1075 20.58 -1.63 -22.10
N ASP A 1076 20.95 -2.70 -22.80
CA ASP A 1076 20.71 -4.09 -22.38
C ASP A 1076 21.32 -4.37 -21.00
N LEU A 1077 22.58 -3.95 -20.80
CA LEU A 1077 23.27 -4.11 -19.52
C LEU A 1077 22.60 -3.33 -18.39
N ALA A 1078 22.07 -2.14 -18.67
CA ALA A 1078 21.30 -1.35 -17.72
C ALA A 1078 19.94 -2.00 -17.39
N MET A 1079 19.23 -2.54 -18.39
CA MET A 1079 18.00 -3.32 -18.18
C MET A 1079 18.24 -4.52 -17.28
N ASP A 1080 19.27 -5.31 -17.57
CA ASP A 1080 19.57 -6.51 -16.77
C ASP A 1080 19.97 -6.12 -15.33
N GLN A 1081 20.70 -5.02 -15.11
CA GLN A 1081 20.94 -4.51 -13.76
C GLN A 1081 19.65 -4.13 -13.03
N MET A 1082 18.71 -3.44 -13.70
CA MET A 1082 17.41 -3.10 -13.11
C MET A 1082 16.56 -4.34 -12.80
N ARG A 1083 16.48 -5.31 -13.72
CA ARG A 1083 15.79 -6.60 -13.54
C ARG A 1083 16.32 -7.35 -12.31
N ASN A 1084 17.65 -7.47 -12.19
CA ASN A 1084 18.30 -8.11 -11.03
C ASN A 1084 18.02 -7.37 -9.70
N VAL A 1085 17.85 -6.04 -9.70
CA VAL A 1085 17.48 -5.27 -8.50
C VAL A 1085 16.01 -5.46 -8.12
N LEU A 1086 15.13 -5.63 -9.11
CA LEU A 1086 13.69 -5.79 -8.91
C LEU A 1086 13.25 -7.23 -8.60
N GLY A 1087 14.13 -8.23 -8.76
CA GLY A 1087 13.76 -9.65 -8.67
C GLY A 1087 12.95 -10.14 -9.90
N VAL A 1088 12.98 -9.37 -10.99
CA VAL A 1088 12.17 -9.61 -12.19
C VAL A 1088 12.97 -10.41 -13.22
N ASP A 1089 12.35 -11.40 -13.87
CA ASP A 1089 12.99 -12.18 -14.92
C ASP A 1089 13.14 -11.38 -16.25
N ILE A 1090 13.71 -12.03 -17.29
CA ILE A 1090 13.89 -11.40 -18.61
C ILE A 1090 12.58 -11.11 -19.37
N LEU A 1091 11.46 -11.70 -18.93
CA LEU A 1091 10.13 -11.56 -19.53
C LEU A 1091 9.21 -10.62 -18.73
N GLY A 1092 9.64 -10.14 -17.56
CA GLY A 1092 8.85 -9.28 -16.68
C GLY A 1092 8.13 -10.02 -15.54
N TRP A 1093 8.36 -11.32 -15.35
CA TRP A 1093 7.71 -12.10 -14.30
C TRP A 1093 8.38 -11.98 -12.93
N VAL A 1094 7.54 -12.06 -11.91
CA VAL A 1094 7.85 -12.10 -10.48
C VAL A 1094 6.86 -13.09 -9.86
N PRO A 1095 7.24 -13.90 -8.85
CA PRO A 1095 6.29 -14.70 -8.07
C PRO A 1095 5.12 -13.86 -7.53
N SER A 1096 3.91 -14.44 -7.45
CA SER A 1096 2.70 -13.68 -7.08
C SER A 1096 2.76 -13.07 -5.67
N ASP A 1097 3.55 -13.65 -4.79
CA ASP A 1097 3.85 -13.18 -3.43
C ASP A 1097 4.90 -12.06 -3.38
N GLU A 1098 5.79 -11.97 -4.39
CA GLU A 1098 6.79 -10.91 -4.52
C GLU A 1098 6.32 -9.75 -5.43
N TYR A 1099 5.24 -9.93 -6.21
CA TYR A 1099 4.75 -8.98 -7.21
C TYR A 1099 4.54 -7.55 -6.67
N GLU A 1100 3.85 -7.38 -5.53
CA GLU A 1100 3.61 -6.05 -4.97
C GLU A 1100 4.90 -5.39 -4.44
N ALA A 1101 5.86 -6.18 -3.93
CA ALA A 1101 7.15 -5.67 -3.49
C ALA A 1101 8.01 -5.19 -4.69
N ALA A 1102 8.02 -5.96 -5.79
CA ALA A 1102 8.68 -5.56 -7.03
C ALA A 1102 8.02 -4.31 -7.65
N LYS A 1103 6.69 -4.20 -7.61
CA LYS A 1103 5.92 -3.05 -8.09
C LYS A 1103 6.17 -1.78 -7.29
N GLU A 1104 6.27 -1.88 -5.96
CA GLU A 1104 6.66 -0.76 -5.10
C GLU A 1104 8.11 -0.34 -5.38
N LEU A 1105 9.04 -1.29 -5.48
CA LEU A 1105 10.45 -1.01 -5.76
C LEU A 1105 10.65 -0.37 -7.15
N ALA A 1106 9.86 -0.78 -8.16
CA ALA A 1106 9.86 -0.14 -9.48
C ALA A 1106 9.36 1.31 -9.40
N ARG A 1107 8.30 1.59 -8.64
CA ARG A 1107 7.82 2.96 -8.38
C ARG A 1107 8.85 3.79 -7.62
N GLU A 1108 9.53 3.22 -6.62
CA GLU A 1108 10.65 3.90 -5.94
C GLU A 1108 11.80 4.25 -6.88
N ILE A 1109 12.20 3.32 -7.77
CA ILE A 1109 13.27 3.56 -8.76
C ILE A 1109 12.85 4.69 -9.71
N LYS A 1110 11.63 4.64 -10.27
CA LYS A 1110 11.10 5.71 -11.13
C LYS A 1110 11.10 7.06 -10.41
N ALA A 1111 10.65 7.11 -9.15
CA ALA A 1111 10.65 8.33 -8.34
C ALA A 1111 12.07 8.85 -8.01
N LYS A 1112 13.05 7.97 -7.79
CA LYS A 1112 14.46 8.34 -7.59
C LYS A 1112 15.07 8.89 -8.88
N MET A 1113 14.79 8.26 -10.03
CA MET A 1113 15.23 8.73 -11.35
C MET A 1113 14.62 10.10 -11.70
N LEU A 1114 13.32 10.32 -11.48
CA LEU A 1114 12.66 11.62 -11.69
C LEU A 1114 13.20 12.75 -10.80
N LYS A 1115 13.74 12.42 -9.62
CA LYS A 1115 14.44 13.39 -8.74
C LYS A 1115 15.89 13.65 -9.15
N ALA A 1116 16.51 12.71 -9.86
CA ALA A 1116 17.89 12.80 -10.35
C ALA A 1116 18.00 13.36 -11.79
N ALA A 1117 16.89 13.45 -12.52
CA ALA A 1117 16.83 13.99 -13.88
C ALA A 1117 17.31 15.45 -13.93
N GLU A 1118 18.37 15.72 -14.70
CA GLU A 1118 18.97 17.05 -14.82
C GLU A 1118 18.29 17.92 -15.90
N THR A 1119 17.74 17.29 -16.95
CA THR A 1119 17.05 18.00 -18.04
C THR A 1119 15.55 17.67 -18.12
N ASN A 1120 14.79 18.54 -18.78
CA ASN A 1120 13.38 18.28 -19.07
C ASN A 1120 13.20 17.09 -20.04
N GLU A 1121 14.15 16.84 -20.93
CA GLU A 1121 14.10 15.70 -21.85
C GLU A 1121 14.28 14.38 -21.07
N ASP A 1122 15.23 14.31 -20.13
CA ASP A 1122 15.40 13.16 -19.22
C ASP A 1122 14.11 12.92 -18.42
N ARG A 1123 13.53 13.99 -17.86
CA ARG A 1123 12.33 13.90 -17.02
C ARG A 1123 11.12 13.40 -17.81
N ILE A 1124 10.90 13.88 -19.03
CA ILE A 1124 9.85 13.40 -19.94
C ILE A 1124 10.12 11.95 -20.36
N GLY A 1125 11.36 11.60 -20.68
CA GLY A 1125 11.78 10.25 -21.03
C GLY A 1125 11.51 9.25 -19.89
N ILE A 1126 11.87 9.60 -18.66
CA ILE A 1126 11.59 8.77 -17.47
C ILE A 1126 10.09 8.74 -17.17
N GLN A 1127 9.35 9.84 -17.33
CA GLN A 1127 7.92 9.89 -17.00
C GLN A 1127 7.09 9.00 -17.94
N ASN A 1128 7.36 9.07 -19.25
CA ASN A 1128 6.53 8.46 -20.30
C ASN A 1128 7.09 7.12 -20.83
N HIS A 1129 8.37 6.82 -20.59
CA HIS A 1129 9.06 5.67 -21.18
C HIS A 1129 9.91 4.88 -20.16
N PHE A 1130 9.58 4.93 -18.87
CA PHE A 1130 10.24 4.10 -17.87
C PHE A 1130 10.11 2.62 -18.23
N PRO A 1131 11.18 1.79 -18.09
CA PRO A 1131 11.18 0.44 -18.66
C PRO A 1131 10.13 -0.53 -18.14
N PHE A 1132 9.56 -0.25 -16.96
CA PHE A 1132 8.61 -1.13 -16.27
C PHE A 1132 7.18 -0.53 -16.19
N ASP A 1133 6.85 0.51 -16.97
CA ASP A 1133 5.44 0.90 -17.15
C ASP A 1133 4.76 0.03 -18.23
N ASP A 1134 3.42 -0.07 -18.17
CA ASP A 1134 2.59 -0.79 -19.12
C ASP A 1134 2.74 -0.29 -20.56
N PHE A 1135 2.71 -1.21 -21.54
CA PHE A 1135 2.96 -0.91 -22.95
C PHE A 1135 1.94 0.08 -23.55
N ASP A 1136 2.45 1.08 -24.28
CA ASP A 1136 1.62 1.97 -25.09
C ASP A 1136 1.16 1.25 -26.37
N GLU A 1137 -0.07 0.74 -26.38
CA GLU A 1137 -0.64 -0.03 -27.50
C GLU A 1137 -1.18 0.85 -28.64
N ASN A 1138 -1.14 2.17 -28.48
CA ASN A 1138 -1.46 3.14 -29.55
C ASN A 1138 -0.20 3.59 -30.33
N SER A 1139 0.98 3.03 -30.05
CA SER A 1139 2.31 3.51 -30.50
C SER A 1139 3.03 2.74 -31.61
#